data_AF-A0A0A1UC98-F1
#
_entry.id   AF-A0A0A1UC98-F1
#
_cell.length_a   1.000
_cell.length_b   1.000
_cell.length_c   1.000
_cell.angle_alpha   90.00
_cell.angle_beta   90.00
_cell.angle_gamma   90.00
#
_symmetry.space_group_name_H-M   'P 1'
#
loop_
_entity.id
_entity.type
_entity.pdbx_description
1 polymer ?
#
loop_
_entity_poly.entity_id
_entity_poly.type
_entity_poly.pdbx_seq_one_letter_code
_entity_poly.pdbx_strand_id
1 'polypeptide(L)'
;MTINNKHIEPVFLANIVLYLDSTTTFRNFLNVSEKCRLAVSMLHINPPRVLRYIPFLRKYIPNLETYEGNINEAQNEITKEMVDQITWIDGSQSLVSIRTIHENFKWKIFGVKILGDCLCDLYQLHNVRKVVVVDSFIPTDLLNIVDNPNLQCITKMIFYNNQLTCQQKDALEQCAEKCRQIMFKVITNTDKNNYNIPTRSHNLEVVDYKLFIKTKDEKIEQNKSDISKQSVGVLDEISMKDVIYKYRDLKVSKLKLSIEENTLEHINFKGTGFQNIELILNTGLPIKFIEEKFTKSLSVTSKHVEIDTENVNLPNIKNLKVEGNIILKKTDKKEYFFRPNSKLIDFEFITENKQNIFFDFCNCFESLKTISISCGSHKFDFQNFKWLESIKVVCYSTLKCEVILPKKYYNTVFTRSGNWVSFDSRYSRRLSVESIYAPIELENFEHFTEVTLKGKVNRVDLNKCAICRKLRILSTQKAENKTIVCAPKSDNNYFEQNTFLASKPYLYVTNKKIVAAEVLEISGNVDFEDIENTIFCVVDNTEFSILSPFINKITVFGGRKNKQNWDTTYYDNSQIKEIIESNKDVYKFMKTPIIKSELDHLCNIFIVKPFKKTTKEKIKVYKKNVETMDYNTIEIFDDVECEDEEYCEEEMLDESASKYLV
;
A
#
# COMPACT_ATOMS: atom_id res chain seq x y z
N MET A 1 15.77 -62.07 29.61
CA MET A 1 15.64 -61.23 28.39
C MET A 1 15.88 -59.79 28.78
N THR A 2 17.11 -59.29 28.59
CA THR A 2 17.47 -57.89 28.76
C THR A 2 16.98 -57.13 27.53
N ILE A 3 15.89 -56.37 27.66
CA ILE A 3 15.44 -55.49 26.58
C ILE A 3 16.53 -54.43 26.40
N ASN A 4 17.07 -54.35 25.18
CA ASN A 4 18.22 -53.53 24.85
C ASN A 4 17.80 -52.04 24.90
N ASN A 5 18.08 -51.36 26.03
CA ASN A 5 17.66 -49.97 26.32
C ASN A 5 18.07 -48.92 25.25
N LYS A 6 18.93 -49.26 24.29
CA LYS A 6 19.38 -48.35 23.21
C LYS A 6 18.31 -47.98 22.19
N HIS A 7 17.25 -48.79 22.02
CA HIS A 7 16.20 -48.52 21.01
C HIS A 7 14.94 -47.84 21.57
N ILE A 8 14.74 -47.87 22.88
CA ILE A 8 13.52 -47.34 23.51
C ILE A 8 13.53 -45.81 23.55
N GLU A 9 14.68 -45.21 23.86
CA GLU A 9 14.81 -43.76 24.01
C GLU A 9 14.54 -42.98 22.71
N PRO A 10 15.06 -43.37 21.53
CA PRO A 10 14.69 -42.73 20.26
C PRO A 10 13.19 -42.78 19.96
N VAL A 11 12.48 -43.85 20.34
CA VAL A 11 11.03 -43.97 20.15
C VAL A 11 10.27 -42.96 21.01
N PHE A 12 10.64 -42.81 22.28
CA PHE A 12 10.06 -41.77 23.15
C PHE A 12 10.34 -40.36 22.61
N LEU A 13 11.58 -40.13 22.17
CA LEU A 13 11.99 -38.86 21.56
C LEU A 13 11.20 -38.57 20.28
N ALA A 14 10.90 -39.57 19.44
CA ALA A 14 10.11 -39.37 18.22
C ALA A 14 8.68 -38.91 18.55
N ASN A 15 8.07 -39.43 19.62
CA ASN A 15 6.77 -38.95 20.10
C ASN A 15 6.84 -37.48 20.54
N ILE A 16 7.91 -37.08 21.25
CA ILE A 16 8.10 -35.68 21.65
C ILE A 16 8.17 -34.75 20.43
N VAL A 17 8.79 -35.19 19.33
CA VAL A 17 8.90 -34.41 18.09
C VAL A 17 7.52 -34.01 17.55
N LEU A 18 6.51 -34.87 17.68
CA LEU A 18 5.14 -34.61 17.23
C LEU A 18 4.43 -33.51 18.03
N TYR A 19 4.93 -33.18 19.23
CA TYR A 19 4.38 -32.16 20.12
C TYR A 19 5.18 -30.86 20.14
N LEU A 20 6.28 -30.77 19.38
CA LEU A 20 7.05 -29.54 19.31
C LEU A 20 6.20 -28.40 18.76
N ASP A 21 6.40 -27.22 19.31
CA ASP A 21 5.54 -26.05 19.09
C ASP A 21 5.95 -25.18 17.91
N SER A 22 7.19 -25.33 17.42
CA SER A 22 7.71 -24.55 16.30
C SER A 22 8.84 -25.25 15.55
N THR A 23 9.09 -24.78 14.33
CA THR A 23 10.26 -25.16 13.52
C THR A 23 11.59 -24.83 14.19
N THR A 24 11.65 -23.74 14.97
CA THR A 24 12.85 -23.36 15.72
C THR A 24 13.15 -24.38 16.81
N THR A 25 12.13 -24.76 17.58
CA THR A 25 12.23 -25.81 18.62
C THR A 25 12.65 -27.15 18.00
N PHE A 26 12.10 -27.50 16.84
CA PHE A 26 12.48 -28.69 16.08
C PHE A 26 13.96 -28.69 15.65
N ARG A 27 14.46 -27.56 15.12
CA ARG A 27 15.89 -27.44 14.77
C ARG A 27 16.79 -27.53 16.00
N ASN A 28 16.39 -26.91 17.10
CA ASN A 28 17.12 -27.00 18.37
C ASN A 28 17.16 -28.44 18.88
N PHE A 29 16.02 -29.14 18.82
CA PHE A 29 15.91 -30.56 19.20
C PHE A 29 16.90 -31.45 18.43
N LEU A 30 17.01 -31.27 17.10
CA LEU A 30 17.99 -31.99 16.27
C LEU A 30 19.45 -31.76 16.68
N ASN A 31 19.74 -30.61 17.28
CA ASN A 31 21.09 -30.23 17.73
C ASN A 31 21.41 -30.74 19.14
N VAL A 32 20.44 -31.22 19.91
CA VAL A 32 20.66 -31.67 21.30
C VAL A 32 21.53 -32.93 21.37
N SER A 33 21.23 -33.95 20.56
CA SER A 33 21.97 -35.21 20.58
C SER A 33 21.81 -36.02 19.29
N GLU A 34 22.67 -37.02 19.09
CA GLU A 34 22.53 -37.98 17.98
C GLU A 34 21.23 -38.79 18.07
N LYS A 35 20.80 -39.13 19.29
CA LYS A 35 19.53 -39.83 19.52
C LYS A 35 18.32 -39.02 19.07
N CYS A 36 18.37 -37.69 19.19
CA CYS A 36 17.32 -36.80 18.69
C CYS A 36 17.24 -36.85 17.15
N ARG A 37 18.38 -36.91 16.45
CA ARG A 37 18.40 -37.06 14.98
C ARG A 37 17.87 -38.42 14.56
N LEU A 38 18.29 -39.48 15.26
CA LEU A 38 17.77 -40.83 15.03
C LEU A 38 16.25 -40.86 15.24
N ALA A 39 15.74 -40.26 16.32
CA ALA A 39 14.32 -40.15 16.59
C ALA A 39 13.53 -39.45 15.47
N VAL A 40 14.04 -38.32 14.94
CA VAL A 40 13.41 -37.65 13.80
C VAL A 40 13.46 -38.50 12.53
N SER A 41 14.55 -39.24 12.30
CA SER A 41 14.64 -40.16 11.16
C SER A 41 13.68 -41.34 11.24
N MET A 42 13.15 -41.66 12.44
CA MET A 42 12.12 -42.68 12.63
C MET A 42 10.70 -42.17 12.34
N LEU A 43 10.53 -40.87 12.06
CA LEU A 43 9.23 -40.34 11.70
C LEU A 43 8.89 -40.66 10.24
N HIS A 44 7.68 -41.18 10.06
CA HIS A 44 7.09 -41.44 8.75
C HIS A 44 6.06 -40.35 8.35
N ILE A 45 5.88 -39.33 9.18
CA ILE A 45 4.93 -38.24 9.01
C ILE A 45 5.55 -36.90 9.39
N ASN A 46 5.16 -35.80 8.74
CA ASN A 46 5.64 -34.48 9.12
C ASN A 46 4.95 -33.99 10.41
N PRO A 47 5.71 -33.43 11.38
CA PRO A 47 5.13 -32.92 12.62
C PRO A 47 4.13 -31.76 12.37
N PRO A 48 3.01 -31.67 13.10
CA PRO A 48 1.91 -30.77 12.77
C PRO A 48 2.25 -29.28 12.78
N ARG A 49 3.20 -28.87 13.63
CA ARG A 49 3.60 -27.47 13.90
C ARG A 49 4.98 -27.10 13.35
N VAL A 50 5.59 -28.01 12.59
CA VAL A 50 6.86 -27.77 11.92
C VAL A 50 6.58 -27.33 10.47
N LEU A 51 7.48 -26.52 9.90
CA LEU A 51 7.40 -26.05 8.53
C LEU A 51 7.17 -27.23 7.56
N ARG A 52 6.12 -27.13 6.74
CA ARG A 52 5.67 -28.19 5.82
C ARG A 52 6.27 -28.12 4.42
N TYR A 53 7.20 -27.19 4.20
CA TYR A 53 7.91 -27.04 2.94
C TYR A 53 8.67 -28.32 2.56
N ILE A 54 8.42 -28.86 1.38
CA ILE A 54 8.84 -30.23 1.03
C ILE A 54 10.36 -30.40 1.00
N PRO A 55 11.16 -29.46 0.45
CA PRO A 55 12.62 -29.53 0.54
C PRO A 55 13.16 -29.49 1.98
N PHE A 56 12.49 -28.78 2.88
CA PHE A 56 12.83 -28.81 4.30
C PHE A 56 12.54 -30.19 4.90
N LEU A 57 11.36 -30.75 4.64
CA LEU A 57 10.99 -32.07 5.16
C LEU A 57 11.92 -33.17 4.65
N ARG A 58 12.27 -33.17 3.36
CA ARG A 58 13.24 -34.13 2.77
C ARG A 58 14.58 -34.11 3.50
N LYS A 59 15.06 -32.93 3.86
CA LYS A 59 16.37 -32.76 4.50
C LYS A 59 16.40 -33.35 5.91
N TYR A 60 15.31 -33.23 6.66
CA TYR A 60 15.30 -33.55 8.10
C TYR A 60 14.51 -34.80 8.47
N ILE A 61 13.55 -35.22 7.64
CA ILE A 61 12.70 -36.41 7.84
C ILE A 61 12.90 -37.33 6.63
N PRO A 62 14.03 -38.05 6.57
CA PRO A 62 14.41 -38.81 5.38
C PRO A 62 13.50 -40.01 5.09
N ASN A 63 12.67 -40.46 6.03
CA ASN A 63 11.76 -41.59 5.89
C ASN A 63 10.27 -41.16 5.82
N LEU A 64 9.99 -39.94 5.34
CA LEU A 64 8.64 -39.42 5.21
C LEU A 64 7.80 -40.27 4.23
N GLU A 65 6.78 -40.97 4.75
CA GLU A 65 5.84 -41.76 3.96
C GLU A 65 4.49 -41.05 3.80
N THR A 66 4.09 -40.26 4.79
CA THR A 66 2.83 -39.51 4.79
C THR A 66 3.09 -38.02 4.85
N TYR A 67 2.61 -37.28 3.86
CA TYR A 67 2.66 -35.83 3.83
C TYR A 67 1.30 -35.24 4.25
N GLU A 68 1.27 -34.52 5.36
CA GLU A 68 0.13 -33.71 5.81
C GLU A 68 0.34 -32.24 5.40
N GLY A 69 -0.39 -31.76 4.39
CA GLY A 69 -0.21 -30.40 3.86
C GLY A 69 -1.11 -30.08 2.69
N ASN A 70 -0.80 -29.00 1.96
CA ASN A 70 -1.58 -28.61 0.79
C ASN A 70 -1.29 -29.55 -0.40
N ILE A 71 -2.34 -30.14 -0.97
CA ILE A 71 -2.23 -31.06 -2.12
C ILE A 71 -1.66 -30.36 -3.36
N ASN A 72 -2.05 -29.10 -3.61
CA ASN A 72 -1.57 -28.34 -4.76
C ASN A 72 -0.07 -28.02 -4.62
N GLU A 73 0.40 -27.71 -3.41
CA GLU A 73 1.84 -27.53 -3.14
C GLU A 73 2.59 -28.87 -3.34
N ALA A 74 2.03 -29.96 -2.81
CA ALA A 74 2.63 -31.29 -2.93
C ALA A 74 2.83 -31.71 -4.38
N GLN A 75 1.82 -31.59 -5.24
CA GLN A 75 1.95 -32.02 -6.63
C GLN A 75 2.94 -31.18 -7.46
N ASN A 76 3.24 -29.95 -7.00
CA ASN A 76 4.19 -29.05 -7.65
C ASN A 76 5.62 -29.23 -7.14
N GLU A 77 5.81 -29.57 -5.86
CA GLU A 77 7.14 -29.66 -5.23
C GLU A 77 7.68 -31.09 -5.11
N ILE A 78 6.82 -32.12 -5.12
CA ILE A 78 7.25 -33.52 -5.02
C ILE A 78 7.91 -33.93 -6.34
N THR A 79 9.23 -34.04 -6.31
CA THR A 79 10.04 -34.60 -7.41
C THR A 79 9.71 -36.08 -7.66
N LYS A 80 10.02 -36.61 -8.84
CA LYS A 80 9.78 -38.03 -9.19
C LYS A 80 10.32 -39.00 -8.14
N GLU A 81 11.54 -38.80 -7.65
CA GLU A 81 12.14 -39.64 -6.58
C GLU A 81 11.29 -39.64 -5.29
N MET A 82 10.71 -38.50 -4.96
CA MET A 82 9.88 -38.36 -3.75
C MET A 82 8.46 -38.90 -3.93
N VAL A 83 7.96 -38.97 -5.17
CA VAL A 83 6.67 -39.62 -5.47
C VAL A 83 6.74 -41.09 -5.05
N ASP A 84 7.85 -41.77 -5.28
CA ASP A 84 8.00 -43.19 -4.90
C ASP A 84 8.10 -43.36 -3.38
N GLN A 85 8.72 -42.40 -2.69
CA GLN A 85 8.87 -42.42 -1.24
C GLN A 85 7.57 -42.10 -0.50
N ILE A 86 6.85 -41.05 -0.91
CA ILE A 86 5.63 -40.60 -0.24
C ILE A 86 4.50 -41.53 -0.65
N THR A 87 4.07 -42.37 0.26
CA THR A 87 2.96 -43.30 0.04
C THR A 87 1.62 -42.58 0.11
N TRP A 88 1.44 -41.64 1.05
CA TRP A 88 0.16 -41.00 1.34
C TRP A 88 0.25 -39.47 1.43
N ILE A 89 -0.83 -38.81 1.02
CA ILE A 89 -1.03 -37.36 1.17
C ILE A 89 -2.35 -37.10 1.92
N ASP A 90 -2.27 -36.44 3.08
CA ASP A 90 -3.43 -35.93 3.80
C ASP A 90 -3.57 -34.41 3.60
N GLY A 91 -4.45 -34.03 2.68
CA GLY A 91 -4.86 -32.66 2.40
C GLY A 91 -6.08 -32.18 3.17
N SER A 92 -6.53 -32.90 4.20
CA SER A 92 -7.75 -32.55 4.94
C SER A 92 -7.68 -31.23 5.74
N GLN A 93 -6.51 -30.57 5.75
CA GLN A 93 -6.31 -29.27 6.39
C GLN A 93 -6.55 -28.09 5.44
N SER A 94 -6.52 -28.29 4.12
CA SER A 94 -6.58 -27.24 3.09
C SER A 94 -7.64 -27.58 2.04
N LEU A 95 -8.45 -26.59 1.65
CA LEU A 95 -9.47 -26.78 0.62
C LEU A 95 -8.83 -27.06 -0.75
N VAL A 96 -9.33 -28.06 -1.48
CA VAL A 96 -8.86 -28.42 -2.82
C VAL A 96 -10.03 -28.81 -3.73
N SER A 97 -9.90 -28.57 -5.04
CA SER A 97 -10.78 -29.18 -6.04
C SER A 97 -10.18 -30.50 -6.51
N ILE A 98 -10.98 -31.57 -6.48
CA ILE A 98 -10.52 -32.90 -6.90
C ILE A 98 -10.07 -32.90 -8.36
N ARG A 99 -10.68 -32.03 -9.18
CA ARG A 99 -10.38 -31.91 -10.62
C ARG A 99 -9.00 -31.35 -10.91
N THR A 100 -8.39 -30.61 -9.96
CA THR A 100 -7.05 -30.04 -10.13
C THR A 100 -5.93 -30.99 -9.70
N ILE A 101 -6.29 -32.13 -9.11
CA ILE A 101 -5.32 -33.13 -8.66
C ILE A 101 -4.82 -33.94 -9.85
N HIS A 102 -3.51 -33.90 -10.08
CA HIS A 102 -2.88 -34.69 -11.14
C HIS A 102 -3.13 -36.20 -10.96
N GLU A 103 -3.37 -36.94 -12.05
CA GLU A 103 -3.67 -38.38 -12.02
C GLU A 103 -2.65 -39.20 -11.21
N ASN A 104 -1.36 -38.87 -11.36
CA ASN A 104 -0.27 -39.55 -10.65
C ASN A 104 -0.31 -39.37 -9.13
N PHE A 105 -1.12 -38.45 -8.60
CA PHE A 105 -1.30 -38.22 -7.17
C PHE A 105 -2.63 -38.72 -6.63
N LYS A 106 -3.65 -38.94 -7.48
CA LYS A 106 -5.01 -39.31 -7.03
C LYS A 106 -5.04 -40.56 -6.16
N TRP A 107 -4.22 -41.56 -6.49
CA TRP A 107 -4.10 -42.81 -5.72
C TRP A 107 -3.31 -42.64 -4.41
N LYS A 108 -2.59 -41.53 -4.20
CA LYS A 108 -1.89 -41.24 -2.95
C LYS A 108 -2.73 -40.41 -1.97
N ILE A 109 -3.85 -39.84 -2.41
CA ILE A 109 -4.69 -39.00 -1.55
C ILE A 109 -5.41 -39.88 -0.52
N PHE A 110 -5.02 -39.70 0.75
CA PHE A 110 -5.60 -40.38 1.90
C PHE A 110 -6.67 -39.52 2.59
N GLY A 111 -6.45 -38.20 2.64
CA GLY A 111 -7.36 -37.25 3.26
C GLY A 111 -7.55 -36.02 2.37
N VAL A 112 -8.78 -35.50 2.32
CA VAL A 112 -9.12 -34.35 1.47
C VAL A 112 -10.10 -33.42 2.16
N LYS A 113 -9.99 -32.12 1.89
CA LYS A 113 -10.98 -31.12 2.28
C LYS A 113 -11.53 -30.46 1.00
N ILE A 114 -12.84 -30.55 0.80
CA ILE A 114 -13.53 -30.15 -0.43
C ILE A 114 -14.76 -29.30 -0.12
N LEU A 115 -15.27 -28.62 -1.14
CA LEU A 115 -16.58 -28.01 -1.11
C LEU A 115 -17.68 -29.08 -1.30
N GLY A 116 -18.88 -28.82 -0.78
CA GLY A 116 -20.00 -29.75 -0.87
C GLY A 116 -20.48 -30.07 -2.29
N ASP A 117 -20.26 -29.17 -3.24
CA ASP A 117 -20.55 -29.37 -4.67
C ASP A 117 -19.56 -30.33 -5.36
N CYS A 118 -18.39 -30.55 -4.77
CA CYS A 118 -17.36 -31.45 -5.27
C CYS A 118 -17.51 -32.89 -4.75
N LEU A 119 -18.58 -33.19 -3.98
CA LEU A 119 -18.81 -34.54 -3.45
C LEU A 119 -18.93 -35.59 -4.56
N CYS A 120 -19.58 -35.25 -5.67
CA CYS A 120 -19.76 -36.15 -6.79
C CYS A 120 -18.42 -36.52 -7.46
N ASP A 121 -17.35 -35.73 -7.29
CA ASP A 121 -16.04 -36.02 -7.88
C ASP A 121 -15.17 -36.94 -7.01
N LEU A 122 -15.63 -37.30 -5.81
CA LEU A 122 -14.85 -38.07 -4.84
C LEU A 122 -14.42 -39.44 -5.38
N TYR A 123 -15.21 -40.06 -6.28
CA TYR A 123 -14.92 -41.37 -6.89
C TYR A 123 -13.55 -41.42 -7.62
N GLN A 124 -12.99 -40.27 -7.97
CA GLN A 124 -11.67 -40.16 -8.59
C GLN A 124 -10.52 -40.47 -7.62
N LEU A 125 -10.79 -40.49 -6.30
CA LEU A 125 -9.78 -40.69 -5.25
C LEU A 125 -9.92 -42.07 -4.60
N HIS A 126 -9.30 -43.09 -5.19
CA HIS A 126 -9.50 -44.50 -4.82
C HIS A 126 -9.13 -44.86 -3.37
N ASN A 127 -8.18 -44.15 -2.76
CA ASN A 127 -7.66 -44.47 -1.43
C ASN A 127 -8.11 -43.48 -0.33
N VAL A 128 -9.06 -42.59 -0.65
CA VAL A 128 -9.51 -41.58 0.32
C VAL A 128 -10.19 -42.26 1.50
N ARG A 129 -9.69 -41.97 2.71
CA ARG A 129 -10.25 -42.48 3.97
C ARG A 129 -10.94 -41.41 4.80
N LYS A 130 -10.50 -40.16 4.63
CA LYS A 130 -10.97 -39.00 5.39
C LYS A 130 -11.41 -37.88 4.46
N VAL A 131 -12.66 -37.49 4.56
CA VAL A 131 -13.24 -36.39 3.76
C VAL A 131 -13.73 -35.30 4.70
N VAL A 132 -13.32 -34.07 4.44
CA VAL A 132 -13.84 -32.88 5.11
C VAL A 132 -14.63 -32.08 4.08
N VAL A 133 -15.92 -31.95 4.29
CA VAL A 133 -16.84 -31.23 3.42
C VAL A 133 -17.12 -29.88 4.05
N VAL A 134 -16.93 -28.81 3.28
CA VAL A 134 -17.23 -27.45 3.70
C VAL A 134 -18.42 -26.92 2.91
N ASP A 135 -19.27 -26.16 3.60
CA ASP A 135 -20.49 -25.53 3.06
C ASP A 135 -21.63 -26.53 2.81
N SER A 136 -22.70 -26.04 2.18
CA SER A 136 -23.88 -26.82 1.77
C SER A 136 -23.49 -27.92 0.79
N PHE A 137 -24.17 -29.07 0.90
CA PHE A 137 -24.02 -30.20 -0.01
C PHE A 137 -25.36 -30.67 -0.56
N ILE A 138 -25.33 -31.35 -1.71
CA ILE A 138 -26.52 -31.92 -2.31
C ILE A 138 -26.81 -33.28 -1.64
N PRO A 139 -28.00 -33.48 -1.04
CA PRO A 139 -28.34 -34.73 -0.34
C PRO A 139 -28.17 -36.00 -1.19
N THR A 140 -28.51 -35.93 -2.48
CA THR A 140 -28.38 -37.05 -3.41
C THR A 140 -26.93 -37.45 -3.66
N ASP A 141 -26.00 -36.50 -3.70
CA ASP A 141 -24.59 -36.78 -3.93
C ASP A 141 -23.98 -37.54 -2.75
N LEU A 142 -24.40 -37.19 -1.52
CA LEU A 142 -23.99 -37.91 -0.33
C LEU A 142 -24.48 -39.37 -0.33
N LEU A 143 -25.74 -39.59 -0.72
CA LEU A 143 -26.30 -40.94 -0.84
C LEU A 143 -25.57 -41.76 -1.92
N ASN A 144 -25.21 -41.13 -3.03
CA ASN A 144 -24.47 -41.78 -4.12
C ASN A 144 -23.04 -42.17 -3.71
N ILE A 145 -22.39 -41.40 -2.83
CA ILE A 145 -21.05 -41.74 -2.31
C ILE A 145 -21.08 -43.05 -1.54
N VAL A 146 -22.10 -43.23 -0.70
CA VAL A 146 -22.27 -44.43 0.13
C VAL A 146 -22.45 -45.68 -0.73
N ASP A 147 -23.09 -45.55 -1.89
CA ASP A 147 -23.36 -46.67 -2.80
C ASP A 147 -22.24 -46.94 -3.80
N ASN A 148 -21.20 -46.10 -3.81
CA ASN A 148 -20.12 -46.23 -4.77
C ASN A 148 -19.05 -47.24 -4.30
N PRO A 149 -18.80 -48.34 -5.05
CA PRO A 149 -17.81 -49.35 -4.66
C PRO A 149 -16.38 -48.80 -4.59
N ASN A 150 -16.06 -47.74 -5.36
CA ASN A 150 -14.73 -47.12 -5.35
C ASN A 150 -14.45 -46.29 -4.09
N LEU A 151 -15.46 -46.08 -3.24
CA LEU A 151 -15.39 -45.22 -2.05
C LEU A 151 -15.55 -45.99 -0.74
N GLN A 152 -15.45 -47.32 -0.78
CA GLN A 152 -15.55 -48.19 0.40
C GLN A 152 -14.40 -47.98 1.42
N CYS A 153 -13.30 -47.35 1.01
CA CYS A 153 -12.18 -47.02 1.89
C CYS A 153 -12.45 -45.84 2.83
N ILE A 154 -13.53 -45.07 2.61
CA ILE A 154 -13.90 -43.97 3.49
C ILE A 154 -14.24 -44.52 4.87
N THR A 155 -13.59 -43.95 5.89
CA THR A 155 -13.84 -44.29 7.30
C THR A 155 -14.34 -43.09 8.09
N LYS A 156 -14.14 -41.86 7.57
CA LYS A 156 -14.53 -40.64 8.26
C LYS A 156 -14.96 -39.54 7.29
N MET A 157 -16.14 -38.97 7.53
CA MET A 157 -16.63 -37.78 6.85
C MET A 157 -16.96 -36.69 7.87
N ILE A 158 -16.43 -35.49 7.66
CA ILE A 158 -16.65 -34.33 8.54
C ILE A 158 -17.33 -33.23 7.74
N PHE A 159 -18.49 -32.77 8.16
CA PHE A 159 -19.26 -31.72 7.50
C PHE A 159 -19.19 -30.44 8.30
N TYR A 160 -18.64 -29.37 7.71
CA TYR A 160 -18.69 -28.01 8.24
C TYR A 160 -19.78 -27.24 7.50
N ASN A 161 -20.99 -27.22 8.06
CA ASN A 161 -22.13 -26.55 7.46
C ASN A 161 -22.84 -25.68 8.51
N ASN A 162 -22.87 -24.37 8.29
CA ASN A 162 -23.44 -23.41 9.23
C ASN A 162 -24.96 -23.54 9.39
N GLN A 163 -25.66 -24.06 8.38
CA GLN A 163 -27.11 -24.20 8.34
C GLN A 163 -27.49 -25.48 7.59
N LEU A 164 -27.64 -26.59 8.33
CA LEU A 164 -28.19 -27.80 7.73
C LEU A 164 -29.67 -27.62 7.40
N THR A 165 -30.05 -28.02 6.19
CA THR A 165 -31.46 -28.17 5.82
C THR A 165 -32.00 -29.50 6.35
N CYS A 166 -33.32 -29.65 6.45
CA CYS A 166 -33.95 -30.93 6.83
C CYS A 166 -33.54 -32.06 5.87
N GLN A 167 -33.50 -31.80 4.56
CA GLN A 167 -33.11 -32.79 3.56
C GLN A 167 -31.65 -33.26 3.73
N GLN A 168 -30.73 -32.35 4.03
CA GLN A 168 -29.32 -32.68 4.28
C GLN A 168 -29.17 -33.53 5.54
N LYS A 169 -29.94 -33.20 6.57
CA LYS A 169 -29.98 -33.96 7.81
C LYS A 169 -30.50 -35.38 7.58
N ASP A 170 -31.64 -35.51 6.91
CA ASP A 170 -32.25 -36.81 6.62
C ASP A 170 -31.29 -37.70 5.79
N ALA A 171 -30.59 -37.12 4.82
CA ALA A 171 -29.58 -37.83 4.05
C ALA A 171 -28.38 -38.29 4.90
N LEU A 172 -27.90 -37.45 5.83
CA LEU A 172 -26.84 -37.84 6.76
C LEU A 172 -27.26 -38.98 7.69
N GLU A 173 -28.49 -38.93 8.21
CA GLU A 173 -29.05 -40.00 9.05
C GLU A 173 -29.17 -41.31 8.26
N GLN A 174 -29.74 -41.26 7.05
CA GLN A 174 -29.83 -42.42 6.15
C GLN A 174 -28.45 -43.00 5.82
N CYS A 175 -27.47 -42.15 5.51
CA CYS A 175 -26.10 -42.59 5.24
C CYS A 175 -25.45 -43.23 6.47
N ALA A 176 -25.62 -42.63 7.65
CA ALA A 176 -25.07 -43.17 8.90
C ALA A 176 -25.72 -44.49 9.33
N GLU A 177 -26.98 -44.73 8.97
CA GLU A 177 -27.64 -46.02 9.18
C GLU A 177 -27.16 -47.10 8.21
N LYS A 178 -26.99 -46.73 6.93
CA LYS A 178 -26.56 -47.63 5.85
C LYS A 178 -25.08 -48.00 5.94
N CYS A 179 -24.21 -47.06 6.30
CA CYS A 179 -22.77 -47.22 6.37
C CYS A 179 -22.25 -47.23 7.82
N ARG A 180 -22.31 -48.40 8.45
CA ARG A 180 -21.87 -48.54 9.85
C ARG A 180 -20.35 -48.41 10.05
N GLN A 181 -19.58 -48.48 8.98
CA GLN A 181 -18.13 -48.37 8.98
C GLN A 181 -17.63 -46.92 8.89
N ILE A 182 -18.51 -45.97 8.52
CA ILE A 182 -18.14 -44.56 8.32
C ILE A 182 -18.57 -43.76 9.55
N MET A 183 -17.63 -43.02 10.14
CA MET A 183 -17.93 -42.01 11.13
C MET A 183 -18.34 -40.71 10.42
N PHE A 184 -19.56 -40.27 10.65
CA PHE A 184 -20.07 -38.97 10.23
C PHE A 184 -19.97 -37.99 11.40
N LYS A 185 -19.28 -36.85 11.19
CA LYS A 185 -19.22 -35.76 12.14
C LYS A 185 -19.75 -34.50 11.49
N VAL A 186 -20.75 -33.86 12.09
CA VAL A 186 -21.38 -32.64 11.58
C VAL A 186 -21.08 -31.51 12.55
N ILE A 187 -20.52 -30.42 12.04
CA ILE A 187 -20.19 -29.23 12.80
C ILE A 187 -21.07 -28.10 12.24
N THR A 188 -22.01 -27.62 13.04
CA THR A 188 -23.05 -26.69 12.62
C THR A 188 -23.37 -25.64 13.68
N ASN A 189 -23.86 -24.47 13.28
CA ASN A 189 -24.26 -23.42 14.22
C ASN A 189 -25.68 -23.70 14.71
N THR A 190 -25.80 -24.39 15.85
CA THR A 190 -27.09 -24.67 16.47
C THR A 190 -27.57 -23.43 17.21
N ASP A 191 -28.31 -22.55 16.54
CA ASP A 191 -29.07 -21.51 17.25
C ASP A 191 -30.20 -22.17 18.06
N LYS A 192 -29.85 -22.44 19.32
CA LYS A 192 -30.57 -22.73 20.59
C LYS A 192 -31.94 -23.41 20.66
N ASN A 193 -32.77 -23.52 19.63
CA ASN A 193 -34.16 -24.00 19.83
C ASN A 193 -34.61 -25.24 19.03
N ASN A 194 -33.89 -25.71 18.00
CA ASN A 194 -34.41 -26.80 17.13
C ASN A 194 -33.50 -28.03 16.92
N TYR A 195 -32.33 -28.11 17.58
CA TYR A 195 -31.36 -29.19 17.31
C TYR A 195 -31.03 -30.08 18.52
N ASN A 196 -31.98 -30.26 19.45
CA ASN A 196 -31.93 -31.40 20.37
C ASN A 196 -32.43 -32.64 19.64
N ILE A 197 -31.64 -33.14 18.68
CA ILE A 197 -31.93 -34.39 18.01
C ILE A 197 -31.10 -35.46 18.72
N PRO A 198 -31.72 -36.40 19.45
CA PRO A 198 -31.03 -37.62 19.81
C PRO A 198 -30.68 -38.33 18.50
N THR A 199 -29.40 -38.33 18.14
CA THR A 199 -28.90 -39.09 16.99
C THR A 199 -29.18 -40.57 17.25
N ARG A 200 -30.04 -41.16 16.43
CA ARG A 200 -30.39 -42.59 16.53
C ARG A 200 -29.25 -43.51 16.11
N SER A 201 -28.35 -43.01 15.26
CA SER A 201 -27.16 -43.75 14.79
C SER A 201 -25.95 -43.46 15.68
N HIS A 202 -25.24 -44.53 16.06
CA HIS A 202 -24.03 -44.46 16.88
C HIS A 202 -22.83 -43.85 16.14
N ASN A 203 -22.94 -43.69 14.81
CA ASN A 203 -21.84 -43.26 13.95
C ASN A 203 -22.03 -41.83 13.43
N LEU A 204 -23.07 -41.13 13.87
CA LEU A 204 -23.33 -39.73 13.55
C LEU A 204 -23.16 -38.87 14.80
N GLU A 205 -22.14 -38.01 14.79
CA GLU A 205 -21.86 -37.04 15.84
C GLU A 205 -22.22 -35.64 15.34
N VAL A 206 -23.11 -34.93 16.02
CA VAL A 206 -23.43 -33.52 15.73
C VAL A 206 -22.83 -32.65 16.82
N VAL A 207 -22.01 -31.67 16.43
CA VAL A 207 -21.28 -30.77 17.32
C VAL A 207 -21.66 -29.33 17.01
N ASP A 208 -22.00 -28.57 18.05
CA ASP A 208 -22.22 -27.13 17.95
C ASP A 208 -20.88 -26.42 17.63
N TYR A 209 -20.88 -25.64 16.55
CA TYR A 209 -19.75 -24.83 16.10
C TYR A 209 -19.24 -23.88 17.20
N LYS A 210 -20.14 -23.28 18.01
CA LYS A 210 -19.74 -22.39 19.10
C LYS A 210 -18.97 -23.14 20.19
N LEU A 211 -19.37 -24.37 20.53
CA LEU A 211 -18.65 -25.23 21.47
C LEU A 211 -17.32 -25.73 20.89
N PHE A 212 -17.30 -26.05 19.60
CA PHE A 212 -16.09 -26.48 18.88
C PHE A 212 -15.03 -25.37 18.79
N ILE A 213 -15.45 -24.12 18.58
CA ILE A 213 -14.56 -22.97 18.59
C ILE A 213 -14.05 -22.68 20.01
N LYS A 214 -14.93 -22.68 21.02
CA LYS A 214 -14.54 -22.35 22.40
C LYS A 214 -13.44 -23.27 22.94
N THR A 215 -13.48 -24.56 22.56
CA THR A 215 -12.44 -25.55 22.92
C THR A 215 -11.11 -25.38 22.15
N LYS A 216 -11.11 -24.68 21.00
CA LYS A 216 -9.89 -24.27 20.29
C LYS A 216 -9.35 -22.91 20.74
N ASP A 217 -10.24 -21.96 21.03
CA ASP A 217 -9.90 -20.59 21.41
C ASP A 217 -9.24 -20.48 22.78
N GLU A 218 -9.57 -21.37 23.74
CA GLU A 218 -8.84 -21.46 25.02
C GLU A 218 -7.34 -21.77 24.86
N LYS A 219 -6.88 -22.17 23.65
CA LYS A 219 -5.46 -22.30 23.31
C LYS A 219 -4.92 -21.21 22.37
N ILE A 220 -5.75 -20.31 21.84
CA ILE A 220 -5.39 -19.30 20.82
C ILE A 220 -5.69 -17.86 21.30
N GLU A 221 -5.97 -17.64 22.59
CA GLU A 221 -6.21 -16.29 23.14
C GLU A 221 -5.01 -15.32 23.09
N GLN A 222 -3.86 -15.69 22.51
CA GLN A 222 -2.66 -14.85 22.56
C GLN A 222 -2.37 -13.94 21.37
N ASN A 223 -3.13 -13.91 20.26
CA ASN A 223 -2.84 -12.93 19.20
C ASN A 223 -4.09 -12.46 18.45
N LYS A 224 -4.87 -11.56 19.07
CA LYS A 224 -5.76 -10.66 18.33
C LYS A 224 -4.90 -9.61 17.61
N SER A 225 -4.32 -9.97 16.46
CA SER A 225 -3.84 -8.95 15.55
C SER A 225 -5.03 -8.43 14.74
N ASP A 226 -5.28 -7.12 14.79
CA ASP A 226 -6.30 -6.44 13.97
C ASP A 226 -6.03 -6.57 12.45
N ILE A 227 -4.85 -7.07 12.09
CA ILE A 227 -4.35 -7.26 10.75
C ILE A 227 -4.12 -8.75 10.51
N SER A 228 -4.79 -9.30 9.49
CA SER A 228 -4.42 -10.60 8.92
C SER A 228 -3.52 -10.41 7.71
N LYS A 229 -2.43 -11.18 7.65
CA LYS A 229 -1.53 -11.24 6.49
C LYS A 229 -1.59 -12.65 5.91
N GLN A 230 -1.80 -12.77 4.61
CA GLN A 230 -1.81 -14.05 3.93
C GLN A 230 -1.11 -13.94 2.57
N SER A 231 -0.33 -14.97 2.24
CA SER A 231 0.24 -15.16 0.91
C SER A 231 -0.54 -16.27 0.21
N VAL A 232 -0.86 -16.07 -1.06
CA VAL A 232 -1.56 -17.02 -1.93
C VAL A 232 -0.71 -17.15 -3.19
N GLY A 233 -0.39 -18.39 -3.58
CA GLY A 233 0.30 -18.65 -4.84
C GLY A 233 -0.59 -18.27 -6.01
N VAL A 234 -1.64 -19.05 -6.25
CA VAL A 234 -2.63 -18.77 -7.30
C VAL A 234 -3.96 -18.37 -6.63
N LEU A 235 -4.47 -17.18 -6.95
CA LEU A 235 -5.79 -16.72 -6.55
C LEU A 235 -6.82 -17.07 -7.63
N ASP A 236 -7.51 -18.18 -7.39
CA ASP A 236 -8.67 -18.71 -8.11
C ASP A 236 -9.94 -18.69 -7.23
N GLU A 237 -11.06 -19.21 -7.74
CA GLU A 237 -12.33 -19.22 -6.99
C GLU A 237 -12.24 -20.00 -5.66
N ILE A 238 -11.43 -21.07 -5.62
CA ILE A 238 -11.32 -21.98 -4.48
C ILE A 238 -10.51 -21.33 -3.37
N SER A 239 -9.34 -20.82 -3.72
CA SER A 239 -8.46 -20.10 -2.80
C SER A 239 -9.12 -18.82 -2.28
N MET A 240 -9.90 -18.11 -3.11
CA MET A 240 -10.69 -16.97 -2.65
C MET A 240 -11.76 -17.39 -1.64
N LYS A 241 -12.50 -18.48 -1.89
CA LYS A 241 -13.45 -19.04 -0.92
C LYS A 241 -12.76 -19.46 0.38
N ASP A 242 -11.55 -20.02 0.32
CA ASP A 242 -10.76 -20.37 1.51
C ASP A 242 -10.37 -19.12 2.32
N VAL A 243 -9.94 -18.04 1.65
CA VAL A 243 -9.68 -16.74 2.30
C VAL A 243 -10.94 -16.23 3.00
N ILE A 244 -12.08 -16.19 2.30
CA ILE A 244 -13.35 -15.73 2.87
C ILE A 244 -13.73 -16.59 4.08
N TYR A 245 -13.73 -17.91 3.92
CA TYR A 245 -14.14 -18.84 4.97
C TYR A 245 -13.26 -18.72 6.22
N LYS A 246 -11.95 -18.60 6.03
CA LYS A 246 -10.98 -18.45 7.11
C LYS A 246 -11.23 -17.21 7.97
N TYR A 247 -11.69 -16.11 7.38
CA TYR A 247 -11.86 -14.83 8.08
C TYR A 247 -13.32 -14.43 8.33
N ARG A 248 -14.30 -15.17 7.81
CA ARG A 248 -15.73 -14.82 7.89
C ARG A 248 -16.21 -14.56 9.32
N ASP A 249 -15.81 -15.44 10.25
CA ASP A 249 -16.25 -15.41 11.64
C ASP A 249 -15.24 -14.71 12.56
N LEU A 250 -14.09 -14.29 12.00
CA LEU A 250 -13.06 -13.58 12.75
C LEU A 250 -13.37 -12.08 12.75
N LYS A 251 -13.19 -11.42 13.90
CA LYS A 251 -13.33 -9.95 14.03
C LYS A 251 -12.14 -9.20 13.41
N VAL A 252 -11.72 -9.57 12.20
CA VAL A 252 -10.60 -8.94 11.50
C VAL A 252 -11.10 -7.77 10.67
N SER A 253 -10.57 -6.59 10.91
CA SER A 253 -10.95 -5.36 10.19
C SER A 253 -10.00 -5.01 9.05
N LYS A 254 -8.78 -5.58 9.04
CA LYS A 254 -7.76 -5.32 8.02
C LYS A 254 -7.23 -6.63 7.42
N LEU A 255 -7.31 -6.74 6.10
CA LEU A 255 -6.74 -7.85 5.33
C LEU A 255 -5.60 -7.34 4.46
N LYS A 256 -4.45 -8.00 4.53
CA LYS A 256 -3.35 -7.86 3.58
C LYS A 256 -3.14 -9.20 2.86
N LEU A 257 -3.34 -9.21 1.55
CA LEU A 257 -3.22 -10.38 0.70
C LEU A 257 -2.11 -10.17 -0.32
N SER A 258 -1.12 -11.08 -0.32
CA SER A 258 -0.05 -11.11 -1.33
C SER A 258 -0.31 -12.29 -2.26
N ILE A 259 -0.41 -12.00 -3.57
CA ILE A 259 -0.87 -12.92 -4.60
C ILE A 259 0.21 -13.00 -5.69
N GLU A 260 0.73 -14.19 -5.96
CA GLU A 260 1.72 -14.38 -7.03
C GLU A 260 1.04 -14.40 -8.41
N GLU A 261 -0.06 -15.13 -8.57
CA GLU A 261 -0.81 -15.22 -9.82
C GLU A 261 -2.32 -15.06 -9.58
N ASN A 262 -2.95 -14.07 -10.24
CA ASN A 262 -4.40 -13.89 -10.19
C ASN A 262 -5.07 -14.51 -11.42
N THR A 263 -5.97 -15.46 -11.22
CA THR A 263 -6.79 -16.06 -12.29
C THR A 263 -8.25 -15.62 -12.24
N LEU A 264 -8.61 -14.76 -11.28
CA LEU A 264 -9.95 -14.21 -11.14
C LEU A 264 -10.10 -12.88 -11.87
N GLU A 265 -11.12 -12.77 -12.72
CA GLU A 265 -11.54 -11.47 -13.25
C GLU A 265 -12.20 -10.60 -12.17
N HIS A 266 -12.93 -11.23 -11.24
CA HIS A 266 -13.71 -10.57 -10.21
C HIS A 266 -13.32 -11.02 -8.81
N ILE A 267 -12.89 -10.08 -7.98
CA ILE A 267 -12.61 -10.30 -6.56
C ILE A 267 -13.80 -9.82 -5.73
N ASN A 268 -14.28 -10.70 -4.84
CA ASN A 268 -15.48 -10.48 -4.05
C ASN A 268 -15.24 -10.89 -2.59
N PHE A 269 -15.28 -9.92 -1.67
CA PHE A 269 -15.15 -10.12 -0.23
C PHE A 269 -16.51 -10.14 0.49
N LYS A 270 -17.61 -10.31 -0.25
CA LYS A 270 -18.96 -10.32 0.31
C LYS A 270 -19.09 -11.32 1.45
N GLY A 271 -19.69 -10.85 2.54
CA GLY A 271 -19.89 -11.64 3.75
C GLY A 271 -18.71 -11.61 4.72
N THR A 272 -17.66 -10.83 4.41
CA THR A 272 -16.58 -10.50 5.35
C THR A 272 -16.82 -9.15 6.04
N GLY A 273 -16.17 -8.95 7.20
CA GLY A 273 -16.22 -7.69 7.97
C GLY A 273 -15.07 -6.72 7.66
N PHE A 274 -14.35 -6.90 6.56
CA PHE A 274 -13.15 -6.12 6.27
C PHE A 274 -13.48 -4.66 5.97
N GLN A 275 -12.78 -3.76 6.66
CA GLN A 275 -12.88 -2.31 6.41
C GLN A 275 -11.70 -1.81 5.60
N ASN A 276 -10.55 -2.48 5.69
CA ASN A 276 -9.33 -2.10 4.99
C ASN A 276 -8.76 -3.33 4.27
N ILE A 277 -8.57 -3.22 2.97
CA ILE A 277 -8.06 -4.30 2.12
C ILE A 277 -6.82 -3.79 1.41
N GLU A 278 -5.73 -4.53 1.53
CA GLU A 278 -4.48 -4.32 0.81
C GLU A 278 -4.18 -5.55 -0.04
N LEU A 279 -4.19 -5.39 -1.37
CA LEU A 279 -3.82 -6.43 -2.33
C LEU A 279 -2.46 -6.10 -2.94
N ILE A 280 -1.58 -7.08 -2.95
CA ILE A 280 -0.28 -7.01 -3.63
C ILE A 280 -0.25 -8.13 -4.65
N LEU A 281 -0.13 -7.78 -5.92
CA LEU A 281 -0.29 -8.67 -7.07
C LEU A 281 0.99 -8.68 -7.90
N ASN A 282 1.43 -9.87 -8.28
CA ASN A 282 2.59 -10.02 -9.13
C ASN A 282 2.20 -10.17 -10.61
N THR A 283 1.48 -11.24 -10.96
CA THR A 283 1.05 -11.57 -12.34
C THR A 283 -0.41 -12.04 -12.40
N GLY A 284 -0.99 -12.17 -13.61
CA GLY A 284 -2.35 -12.68 -13.81
C GLY A 284 -3.31 -11.76 -14.57
N LEU A 285 -4.60 -12.09 -14.49
CA LEU A 285 -5.69 -11.37 -15.14
C LEU A 285 -5.98 -10.01 -14.49
N PRO A 286 -6.50 -9.02 -15.25
CA PRO A 286 -6.92 -7.73 -14.70
C PRO A 286 -8.00 -7.89 -13.63
N ILE A 287 -7.94 -7.04 -12.61
CA ILE A 287 -8.81 -7.16 -11.44
C ILE A 287 -9.97 -6.19 -11.50
N LYS A 288 -11.16 -6.74 -11.26
CA LYS A 288 -12.38 -5.99 -10.98
C LYS A 288 -12.90 -6.35 -9.60
N PHE A 289 -13.41 -5.37 -8.85
CA PHE A 289 -14.07 -5.65 -7.57
C PHE A 289 -15.57 -5.67 -7.76
N ILE A 290 -16.23 -6.62 -7.11
CA ILE A 290 -17.69 -6.60 -6.94
C ILE A 290 -18.00 -5.67 -5.76
N GLU A 291 -19.08 -4.89 -5.88
CA GLU A 291 -19.45 -3.85 -4.93
C GLU A 291 -19.43 -4.31 -3.46
N GLU A 292 -18.53 -3.72 -2.67
CA GLU A 292 -18.39 -4.00 -1.23
C GLU A 292 -19.02 -2.91 -0.37
N LYS A 293 -19.91 -3.32 0.54
CA LYS A 293 -20.61 -2.38 1.45
C LYS A 293 -19.76 -1.94 2.64
N PHE A 294 -18.82 -2.78 3.08
CA PHE A 294 -18.09 -2.56 4.34
C PHE A 294 -16.70 -1.97 4.16
N THR A 295 -16.09 -2.16 2.98
CA THR A 295 -14.75 -1.67 2.67
C THR A 295 -14.75 -0.14 2.60
N LYS A 296 -13.91 0.49 3.43
CA LYS A 296 -13.70 1.94 3.45
C LYS A 296 -12.34 2.33 2.86
N SER A 297 -11.36 1.43 2.96
CA SER A 297 -10.02 1.63 2.44
C SER A 297 -9.63 0.47 1.53
N LEU A 298 -9.13 0.80 0.35
CA LEU A 298 -8.65 -0.17 -0.62
C LEU A 298 -7.29 0.27 -1.15
N SER A 299 -6.31 -0.63 -1.07
CA SER A 299 -4.97 -0.46 -1.62
C SER A 299 -4.71 -1.61 -2.57
N VAL A 300 -4.39 -1.32 -3.83
CA VAL A 300 -4.03 -2.31 -4.84
C VAL A 300 -2.69 -1.93 -5.42
N THR A 301 -1.70 -2.81 -5.22
CA THR A 301 -0.36 -2.69 -5.79
C THR A 301 -0.14 -3.84 -6.75
N SER A 302 0.26 -3.55 -7.97
CA SER A 302 0.51 -4.52 -9.03
C SER A 302 1.86 -4.30 -9.70
N LYS A 303 2.54 -5.39 -10.06
CA LYS A 303 3.77 -5.34 -10.88
C LYS A 303 3.48 -5.54 -12.36
N HIS A 304 2.85 -6.65 -12.73
CA HIS A 304 2.63 -7.04 -14.14
C HIS A 304 1.15 -7.23 -14.49
N VAL A 305 0.24 -6.97 -13.55
CA VAL A 305 -1.21 -7.06 -13.77
C VAL A 305 -1.79 -5.67 -14.02
N GLU A 306 -2.71 -5.55 -14.95
CA GLU A 306 -3.44 -4.32 -15.15
C GLU A 306 -4.56 -4.15 -14.13
N ILE A 307 -4.70 -2.95 -13.56
CA ILE A 307 -5.74 -2.61 -12.60
C ILE A 307 -6.84 -1.82 -13.30
N ASP A 308 -8.06 -2.35 -13.35
CA ASP A 308 -9.23 -1.66 -13.90
C ASP A 308 -9.77 -0.63 -12.89
N THR A 309 -9.36 0.62 -13.08
CA THR A 309 -9.62 1.70 -12.11
C THR A 309 -11.10 2.06 -11.94
N GLU A 310 -11.95 1.83 -12.96
CA GLU A 310 -13.40 2.07 -12.83
C GLU A 310 -14.00 1.09 -11.81
N ASN A 311 -13.51 -0.16 -11.81
CA ASN A 311 -13.97 -1.21 -10.93
C ASN A 311 -13.35 -1.16 -9.52
N VAL A 312 -12.19 -0.54 -9.34
CA VAL A 312 -11.60 -0.31 -8.00
C VAL A 312 -12.22 0.90 -7.29
N ASN A 313 -12.74 1.87 -8.04
CA ASN A 313 -13.32 3.11 -7.51
C ASN A 313 -14.77 2.93 -7.00
N LEU A 314 -14.95 2.08 -6.00
CA LEU A 314 -16.27 1.73 -5.47
C LEU A 314 -16.91 2.88 -4.65
N PRO A 315 -18.25 3.02 -4.62
CA PRO A 315 -18.95 4.15 -3.99
C PRO A 315 -18.77 4.32 -2.46
N ASN A 316 -18.27 3.29 -1.76
CA ASN A 316 -18.09 3.30 -0.31
C ASN A 316 -16.63 3.58 0.12
N ILE A 317 -15.71 3.62 -0.85
CA ILE A 317 -14.28 3.80 -0.60
C ILE A 317 -13.98 5.26 -0.29
N LYS A 318 -13.45 5.48 0.92
CA LYS A 318 -12.94 6.76 1.40
C LYS A 318 -11.45 6.93 1.13
N ASN A 319 -10.70 5.83 1.17
CA ASN A 319 -9.25 5.85 0.97
C ASN A 319 -8.90 4.88 -0.16
N LEU A 320 -8.35 5.40 -1.26
CA LEU A 320 -7.99 4.60 -2.42
C LEU A 320 -6.51 4.78 -2.72
N LYS A 321 -5.78 3.67 -2.75
CA LYS A 321 -4.40 3.59 -3.26
C LYS A 321 -4.36 2.64 -4.45
N VAL A 322 -3.84 3.12 -5.58
CA VAL A 322 -3.60 2.32 -6.80
C VAL A 322 -2.15 2.51 -7.21
N GLU A 323 -1.42 1.40 -7.36
CA GLU A 323 -0.01 1.40 -7.73
C GLU A 323 0.26 0.31 -8.77
N GLY A 324 0.76 0.67 -9.95
CA GLY A 324 1.15 -0.29 -10.99
C GLY A 324 0.65 0.04 -12.39
N ASN A 325 0.48 -1.01 -13.21
CA ASN A 325 -0.14 -0.91 -14.53
C ASN A 325 -1.65 -0.79 -14.38
N ILE A 326 -2.27 0.06 -15.19
CA ILE A 326 -3.68 0.43 -15.05
C ILE A 326 -4.39 0.38 -16.39
N ILE A 327 -5.65 -0.01 -16.35
CA ILE A 327 -6.60 0.19 -17.45
C ILE A 327 -7.44 1.42 -17.11
N LEU A 328 -7.45 2.36 -18.03
CA LEU A 328 -8.25 3.58 -17.98
C LEU A 328 -9.17 3.63 -19.19
N LYS A 329 -10.37 4.18 -19.01
CA LYS A 329 -11.29 4.40 -20.11
C LYS A 329 -10.72 5.47 -21.03
N LYS A 330 -10.65 5.14 -22.32
CA LYS A 330 -10.27 6.08 -23.38
C LYS A 330 -11.49 6.91 -23.77
N THR A 331 -11.33 8.21 -23.79
CA THR A 331 -12.34 9.15 -24.30
C THR A 331 -12.24 9.26 -25.82
N ASP A 332 -13.26 9.83 -26.46
CA ASP A 332 -13.27 10.09 -27.91
C ASP A 332 -12.10 10.98 -28.36
N LYS A 333 -11.55 11.78 -27.44
CA LYS A 333 -10.38 12.65 -27.63
C LYS A 333 -9.03 11.92 -27.50
N LYS A 334 -9.04 10.58 -27.40
CA LYS A 334 -7.86 9.73 -27.13
C LYS A 334 -7.19 9.97 -25.76
N GLU A 335 -7.77 10.79 -24.89
CA GLU A 335 -7.28 10.99 -23.52
C GLU A 335 -7.80 9.89 -22.61
N TYR A 336 -6.98 9.49 -21.64
CA TYR A 336 -7.39 8.54 -20.60
C TYR A 336 -8.02 9.29 -19.45
N PHE A 337 -9.11 8.75 -18.91
CA PHE A 337 -9.94 9.43 -17.94
C PHE A 337 -10.03 8.66 -16.63
N PHE A 338 -9.85 9.36 -15.50
CA PHE A 338 -10.12 8.82 -14.17
C PHE A 338 -11.04 9.77 -13.41
N ARG A 339 -12.16 9.24 -12.91
CA ARG A 339 -13.13 9.99 -12.11
C ARG A 339 -13.38 9.28 -10.78
N PRO A 340 -12.87 9.78 -9.66
CA PRO A 340 -13.11 9.18 -8.35
C PRO A 340 -14.57 9.28 -7.89
N ASN A 341 -14.91 8.42 -6.93
CA ASN A 341 -16.20 8.42 -6.26
C ASN A 341 -16.34 9.66 -5.35
N SER A 342 -17.57 10.03 -5.03
CA SER A 342 -17.86 11.28 -4.31
C SER A 342 -17.46 11.29 -2.84
N LYS A 343 -17.20 10.13 -2.23
CA LYS A 343 -16.88 10.00 -0.80
C LYS A 343 -15.37 9.90 -0.53
N LEU A 344 -14.54 10.01 -1.57
CA LEU A 344 -13.10 9.87 -1.45
C LEU A 344 -12.50 11.00 -0.60
N ILE A 345 -11.74 10.63 0.42
CA ILE A 345 -11.04 11.52 1.37
C ILE A 345 -9.54 11.52 1.06
N ASP A 346 -8.96 10.33 0.86
CA ASP A 346 -7.54 10.14 0.60
C ASP A 346 -7.36 9.39 -0.73
N PHE A 347 -6.54 9.95 -1.62
CA PHE A 347 -6.26 9.38 -2.93
C PHE A 347 -4.77 9.27 -3.20
N GLU A 348 -4.29 8.06 -3.48
CA GLU A 348 -2.95 7.80 -3.94
C GLU A 348 -2.97 7.01 -5.25
N PHE A 349 -2.26 7.52 -6.25
CA PHE A 349 -2.24 6.98 -7.60
C PHE A 349 -0.83 7.01 -8.16
N ILE A 350 -0.28 5.84 -8.42
CA ILE A 350 1.11 5.66 -8.83
C ILE A 350 1.11 4.76 -10.06
N THR A 351 1.56 5.30 -11.20
CA THR A 351 1.74 4.53 -12.42
C THR A 351 2.97 5.00 -13.18
N GLU A 352 3.71 4.05 -13.74
CA GLU A 352 4.82 4.34 -14.65
C GLU A 352 4.35 4.58 -16.09
N ASN A 353 3.06 4.39 -16.34
CA ASN A 353 2.46 4.58 -17.64
C ASN A 353 2.65 6.03 -18.12
N LYS A 354 3.20 6.18 -19.33
CA LYS A 354 3.47 7.48 -19.98
C LYS A 354 2.22 8.13 -20.56
N GLN A 355 1.07 7.46 -20.51
CA GLN A 355 -0.20 7.99 -20.99
C GLN A 355 -0.59 9.29 -20.28
N ASN A 356 -1.20 10.20 -21.03
CA ASN A 356 -1.78 11.42 -20.47
C ASN A 356 -3.14 11.10 -19.86
N ILE A 357 -3.25 11.28 -18.53
CA ILE A 357 -4.43 10.99 -17.75
C ILE A 357 -5.09 12.30 -17.32
N PHE A 358 -6.36 12.47 -17.68
CA PHE A 358 -7.22 13.53 -17.16
C PHE A 358 -7.93 13.03 -15.90
N PHE A 359 -7.71 13.74 -14.79
CA PHE A 359 -8.37 13.45 -13.52
C PHE A 359 -9.57 14.37 -13.30
N ASP A 360 -10.78 13.81 -13.31
CA ASP A 360 -12.02 14.55 -13.05
C ASP A 360 -12.47 14.41 -11.60
N PHE A 361 -12.06 15.35 -10.76
CA PHE A 361 -12.42 15.37 -9.35
C PHE A 361 -13.77 16.03 -9.04
N CYS A 362 -14.61 16.34 -10.03
CA CYS A 362 -15.87 17.06 -9.84
C CYS A 362 -16.84 16.38 -8.85
N ASN A 363 -16.69 15.08 -8.59
CA ASN A 363 -17.52 14.36 -7.62
C ASN A 363 -17.04 14.49 -6.16
N CYS A 364 -15.77 14.80 -5.91
CA CYS A 364 -15.14 14.66 -4.59
C CYS A 364 -14.49 15.96 -4.06
N PHE A 365 -14.73 17.10 -4.70
CA PHE A 365 -14.12 18.38 -4.31
C PHE A 365 -14.45 18.84 -2.87
N GLU A 366 -15.55 18.34 -2.29
CA GLU A 366 -15.97 18.63 -0.92
C GLU A 366 -15.45 17.63 0.12
N SER A 367 -15.00 16.45 -0.31
CA SER A 367 -14.60 15.35 0.59
C SER A 367 -13.10 15.11 0.59
N LEU A 368 -12.42 15.34 -0.54
CA LEU A 368 -11.01 15.03 -0.70
C LEU A 368 -10.13 15.98 0.12
N LYS A 369 -9.27 15.39 0.97
CA LYS A 369 -8.32 16.08 1.84
C LYS A 369 -6.88 15.84 1.42
N THR A 370 -6.55 14.64 0.98
CA THR A 370 -5.18 14.30 0.58
C THR A 370 -5.14 13.70 -0.81
N ILE A 371 -4.14 14.14 -1.59
CA ILE A 371 -3.90 13.62 -2.92
C ILE A 371 -2.40 13.40 -3.16
N SER A 372 -2.07 12.23 -3.70
CA SER A 372 -0.71 11.83 -4.10
C SER A 372 -0.77 11.20 -5.47
N ILE A 373 -0.31 11.88 -6.51
CA ILE A 373 -0.31 11.38 -7.89
C ILE A 373 1.13 11.27 -8.38
N SER A 374 1.48 10.13 -8.96
CA SER A 374 2.75 9.89 -9.65
C SER A 374 2.45 9.28 -11.02
N CYS A 375 2.55 10.05 -12.11
CA CYS A 375 2.20 9.57 -13.45
C CYS A 375 2.85 10.39 -14.59
N GLY A 376 2.65 9.93 -15.84
CA GLY A 376 3.10 10.60 -17.06
C GLY A 376 2.30 11.84 -17.50
N SER A 377 1.23 12.23 -16.78
CA SER A 377 0.43 13.41 -17.11
C SER A 377 1.24 14.70 -17.02
N HIS A 378 0.93 15.65 -17.89
CA HIS A 378 1.60 16.95 -17.96
C HIS A 378 0.81 18.09 -17.27
N LYS A 379 -0.48 17.85 -16.97
CA LYS A 379 -1.38 18.83 -16.36
C LYS A 379 -2.17 18.23 -15.21
N PHE A 380 -2.23 18.95 -14.09
CA PHE A 380 -2.97 18.58 -12.89
C PHE A 380 -3.81 19.77 -12.42
N ASP A 381 -5.14 19.68 -12.52
CA ASP A 381 -6.05 20.77 -12.16
C ASP A 381 -6.71 20.53 -10.80
N PHE A 382 -6.38 21.37 -9.81
CA PHE A 382 -6.94 21.37 -8.46
C PHE A 382 -7.73 22.65 -8.14
N GLN A 383 -8.09 23.46 -9.13
CA GLN A 383 -8.63 24.81 -8.88
C GLN A 383 -9.93 24.83 -8.04
N ASN A 384 -10.73 23.77 -8.12
CA ASN A 384 -12.08 23.69 -7.56
C ASN A 384 -12.17 23.05 -6.16
N PHE A 385 -11.05 22.61 -5.57
CA PHE A 385 -11.09 21.94 -4.27
C PHE A 385 -11.29 22.89 -3.09
N LYS A 386 -12.21 22.51 -2.19
CA LYS A 386 -12.51 23.29 -0.97
C LYS A 386 -11.59 22.93 0.20
N TRP A 387 -11.27 21.64 0.38
CA TRP A 387 -10.68 21.11 1.62
C TRP A 387 -9.35 20.37 1.42
N LEU A 388 -8.65 20.58 0.31
CA LEU A 388 -7.43 19.85 -0.02
C LEU A 388 -6.26 20.29 0.88
N GLU A 389 -5.94 19.49 1.89
CA GLU A 389 -4.91 19.75 2.90
C GLU A 389 -3.51 19.38 2.41
N SER A 390 -3.38 18.33 1.60
CA SER A 390 -2.07 17.83 1.13
C SER A 390 -2.12 17.46 -0.35
N ILE A 391 -1.21 18.04 -1.14
CA ILE A 391 -1.01 17.77 -2.56
C ILE A 391 0.40 17.26 -2.76
N LYS A 392 0.53 16.07 -3.34
CA LYS A 392 1.79 15.52 -3.81
C LYS A 392 1.66 15.12 -5.29
N VAL A 393 2.51 15.66 -6.13
CA VAL A 393 2.59 15.36 -7.56
C VAL A 393 4.00 14.94 -7.91
N VAL A 394 4.16 13.80 -8.56
CA VAL A 394 5.41 13.35 -9.19
C VAL A 394 5.13 13.18 -10.69
N CYS A 395 5.68 14.07 -11.50
CA CYS A 395 5.44 14.11 -12.93
C CYS A 395 6.60 13.46 -13.70
N TYR A 396 6.27 12.46 -14.51
CA TYR A 396 7.19 11.77 -15.42
C TYR A 396 7.11 12.29 -16.87
N SER A 397 6.26 13.27 -17.15
CA SER A 397 6.16 13.87 -18.48
C SER A 397 7.49 14.53 -18.88
N THR A 398 7.81 14.47 -20.16
CA THR A 398 8.97 15.17 -20.77
C THR A 398 8.62 16.58 -21.26
N LEU A 399 7.33 16.92 -21.36
CA LEU A 399 6.85 18.16 -21.98
C LEU A 399 6.82 19.33 -20.98
N LYS A 400 5.87 19.31 -20.05
CA LYS A 400 5.67 20.31 -18.98
C LYS A 400 5.00 19.66 -17.77
N CYS A 401 5.18 20.24 -16.60
CA CYS A 401 4.48 19.86 -15.36
C CYS A 401 3.68 21.08 -14.88
N GLU A 402 2.48 21.23 -15.40
CA GLU A 402 1.54 22.29 -15.06
C GLU A 402 0.63 21.84 -13.91
N VAL A 403 0.68 22.54 -12.78
CA VAL A 403 -0.17 22.23 -11.62
C VAL A 403 -0.97 23.48 -11.26
N ILE A 404 -2.29 23.42 -11.46
CA ILE A 404 -3.21 24.51 -11.16
C ILE A 404 -3.72 24.36 -9.72
N LEU A 405 -3.31 25.25 -8.83
CA LEU A 405 -3.65 25.19 -7.41
C LEU A 405 -5.05 25.77 -7.11
N PRO A 406 -5.69 25.37 -5.99
CA PRO A 406 -6.99 25.90 -5.57
C PRO A 406 -7.00 27.43 -5.40
N LYS A 407 -7.97 28.13 -6.00
CA LYS A 407 -8.06 29.61 -5.99
C LYS A 407 -8.72 30.22 -4.75
N LYS A 408 -9.51 29.45 -4.00
CA LYS A 408 -10.29 29.95 -2.85
C LYS A 408 -10.10 29.03 -1.66
N TYR A 409 -9.78 29.61 -0.51
CA TYR A 409 -9.93 28.94 0.77
C TYR A 409 -10.85 29.75 1.70
N TYR A 410 -11.69 29.04 2.46
CA TYR A 410 -12.64 29.64 3.40
C TYR A 410 -11.89 30.22 4.61
N ASN A 411 -12.29 31.43 5.05
CA ASN A 411 -11.72 32.18 6.18
C ASN A 411 -11.76 31.49 7.56
N THR A 412 -12.13 30.22 7.66
CA THR A 412 -12.42 29.51 8.92
C THR A 412 -11.19 29.15 9.75
N VAL A 413 -9.97 29.29 9.21
CA VAL A 413 -8.72 29.02 9.94
C VAL A 413 -8.24 30.25 10.72
N PHE A 414 -8.85 31.41 10.49
CA PHE A 414 -8.53 32.65 11.14
C PHE A 414 -9.53 32.94 12.26
N THR A 415 -9.13 32.70 13.51
CA THR A 415 -9.88 33.22 14.65
C THR A 415 -9.51 34.68 14.85
N ARG A 416 -10.45 35.58 14.56
CA ARG A 416 -10.29 37.01 14.80
C ARG A 416 -10.70 37.33 16.23
N SER A 417 -9.74 37.56 17.11
CA SER A 417 -9.98 38.08 18.47
C SER A 417 -9.51 39.53 18.55
N GLY A 418 -10.40 40.48 18.25
CA GLY A 418 -10.06 41.90 18.15
C GLY A 418 -9.27 42.24 16.87
N ASN A 419 -8.24 43.09 16.99
CA ASN A 419 -7.32 43.41 15.89
C ASN A 419 -6.32 42.27 15.57
N TRP A 420 -6.31 41.22 16.38
CA TRP A 420 -5.39 40.10 16.21
C TRP A 420 -6.09 38.95 15.50
N VAL A 421 -5.54 38.54 14.37
CA VAL A 421 -5.86 37.28 13.73
C VAL A 421 -4.86 36.26 14.26
N SER A 422 -5.31 35.36 15.14
CA SER A 422 -4.47 34.26 15.60
C SER A 422 -4.58 33.10 14.62
N PHE A 423 -3.42 32.60 14.21
CA PHE A 423 -3.33 31.38 13.40
C PHE A 423 -3.29 30.18 14.32
N ASP A 424 -4.10 29.15 14.06
CA ASP A 424 -3.91 27.87 14.73
C ASP A 424 -2.58 27.28 14.26
N SER A 425 -1.57 27.28 15.13
CA SER A 425 -0.25 26.69 14.86
C SER A 425 -0.29 25.22 14.40
N ARG A 426 -1.42 24.53 14.59
CA ARG A 426 -1.67 23.16 14.13
C ARG A 426 -2.10 23.09 12.67
N TYR A 427 -2.49 24.20 12.04
CA TYR A 427 -2.87 24.19 10.64
C TYR A 427 -1.64 23.96 9.75
N SER A 428 -1.78 23.01 8.82
CA SER A 428 -0.75 22.66 7.86
C SER A 428 -1.39 22.34 6.51
N ARG A 429 -0.99 23.07 5.46
CA ARG A 429 -1.24 22.69 4.06
C ARG A 429 0.06 22.41 3.34
N ARG A 430 0.13 21.24 2.71
CA ARG A 430 1.34 20.71 2.08
C ARG A 430 1.20 20.68 0.57
N LEU A 431 2.21 21.19 -0.11
CA LEU A 431 2.41 21.06 -1.55
C LEU A 431 3.78 20.45 -1.79
N SER A 432 3.82 19.32 -2.49
CA SER A 432 5.05 18.67 -2.94
C SER A 432 4.92 18.40 -4.43
N VAL A 433 5.73 19.06 -5.25
CA VAL A 433 5.77 18.83 -6.70
C VAL A 433 7.18 18.42 -7.09
N GLU A 434 7.29 17.23 -7.65
CA GLU A 434 8.52 16.70 -8.22
C GLU A 434 8.32 16.47 -9.73
N SER A 435 9.21 16.99 -10.56
CA SER A 435 9.25 16.64 -11.98
C SER A 435 10.62 16.13 -12.35
N ILE A 436 10.67 14.93 -12.92
CA ILE A 436 11.94 14.29 -13.26
C ILE A 436 12.53 14.90 -14.53
N TYR A 437 11.69 15.19 -15.53
CA TYR A 437 12.14 15.58 -16.86
C TYR A 437 11.63 16.95 -17.31
N ALA A 438 10.39 17.30 -16.97
CA ALA A 438 9.72 18.49 -17.46
C ALA A 438 9.95 19.73 -16.58
N PRO A 439 9.83 20.93 -17.18
CA PRO A 439 9.77 22.15 -16.41
C PRO A 439 8.53 22.21 -15.51
N ILE A 440 8.69 22.69 -14.28
CA ILE A 440 7.59 22.94 -13.33
C ILE A 440 7.18 24.41 -13.41
N GLU A 441 5.89 24.64 -13.61
CA GLU A 441 5.25 25.96 -13.57
C GLU A 441 4.07 25.94 -12.60
N LEU A 442 4.11 26.84 -11.62
CA LEU A 442 3.19 26.89 -10.49
C LEU A 442 2.88 28.34 -10.14
N GLU A 443 1.60 28.61 -9.88
CA GLU A 443 1.10 29.89 -9.39
C GLU A 443 0.11 29.65 -8.24
N ASN A 444 -0.19 30.70 -7.47
CA ASN A 444 -1.18 30.72 -6.37
C ASN A 444 -0.79 29.89 -5.13
N PHE A 445 0.32 30.26 -4.48
CA PHE A 445 0.78 29.65 -3.22
C PHE A 445 0.12 30.23 -1.95
N GLU A 446 -0.99 30.97 -2.08
CA GLU A 446 -1.58 31.84 -1.03
C GLU A 446 -1.80 31.16 0.32
N HIS A 447 -2.07 29.84 0.32
CA HIS A 447 -2.54 29.11 1.49
C HIS A 447 -1.69 27.90 1.87
N PHE A 448 -0.51 27.72 1.27
CA PHE A 448 0.36 26.59 1.58
C PHE A 448 1.36 26.96 2.66
N THR A 449 1.39 26.17 3.73
CA THR A 449 2.34 26.35 4.84
C THR A 449 3.61 25.53 4.64
N GLU A 450 3.56 24.48 3.82
CA GLU A 450 4.73 23.66 3.48
C GLU A 450 4.76 23.46 1.96
N VAL A 451 5.80 23.94 1.31
CA VAL A 451 6.01 23.87 -0.14
C VAL A 451 7.36 23.19 -0.41
N THR A 452 7.35 22.14 -1.21
CA THR A 452 8.54 21.45 -1.69
C THR A 452 8.47 21.27 -3.19
N LEU A 453 9.40 21.89 -3.91
CA LEU A 453 9.53 21.82 -5.36
C LEU A 453 10.85 21.16 -5.71
N LYS A 454 10.83 20.13 -6.54
CA LYS A 454 12.04 19.39 -6.93
C LYS A 454 12.03 19.09 -8.43
N GLY A 455 13.12 19.41 -9.13
CA GLY A 455 13.23 19.18 -10.57
C GLY A 455 13.55 20.45 -11.36
N LYS A 456 13.18 20.49 -12.64
CA LYS A 456 13.43 21.66 -13.50
C LYS A 456 12.42 22.77 -13.19
N VAL A 457 12.59 23.48 -12.07
CA VAL A 457 11.67 24.55 -11.70
C VAL A 457 11.91 25.77 -12.60
N ASN A 458 10.91 26.27 -13.33
CA ASN A 458 11.05 27.45 -14.19
C ASN A 458 10.83 28.73 -13.39
N ARG A 459 9.64 28.85 -12.79
CA ARG A 459 9.20 30.03 -12.07
C ARG A 459 8.41 29.61 -10.83
N VAL A 460 8.61 30.34 -9.73
CA VAL A 460 7.86 30.19 -8.49
C VAL A 460 7.37 31.56 -8.06
N ASP A 461 6.07 31.81 -8.18
CA ASP A 461 5.48 33.09 -7.76
C ASP A 461 5.01 33.03 -6.30
N LEU A 462 5.83 33.54 -5.37
CA LEU A 462 5.49 33.65 -3.95
C LEU A 462 4.86 35.01 -3.59
N ASN A 463 4.52 35.88 -4.56
CA ASN A 463 4.05 37.24 -4.31
C ASN A 463 2.88 37.31 -3.31
N LYS A 464 2.03 36.28 -3.33
CA LYS A 464 0.85 36.18 -2.47
C LYS A 464 0.94 35.08 -1.40
N CYS A 465 2.10 34.43 -1.26
CA CYS A 465 2.30 33.36 -0.29
C CYS A 465 2.49 33.95 1.11
N ALA A 466 1.43 33.94 1.93
CA ALA A 466 1.43 34.66 3.20
C ALA A 466 2.01 33.86 4.39
N ILE A 467 2.02 32.51 4.35
CA ILE A 467 2.17 31.65 5.57
C ILE A 467 3.13 30.46 5.36
N CYS A 468 4.10 30.56 4.45
CA CYS A 468 5.01 29.43 4.19
C CYS A 468 5.98 29.20 5.35
N ARG A 469 5.76 28.14 6.14
CA ARG A 469 6.64 27.69 7.23
C ARG A 469 7.80 26.85 6.72
N LYS A 470 7.59 26.07 5.66
CA LYS A 470 8.65 25.24 5.05
C LYS A 470 8.67 25.51 3.56
N LEU A 471 9.77 26.06 3.06
CA LEU A 471 10.00 26.30 1.65
C LEU A 471 11.24 25.53 1.21
N ARG A 472 11.05 24.54 0.34
CA ARG A 472 12.14 23.81 -0.32
C ARG A 472 12.04 24.00 -1.83
N ILE A 473 13.07 24.56 -2.45
CA ILE A 473 13.21 24.71 -3.90
C ILE A 473 14.51 24.03 -4.31
N LEU A 474 14.39 22.81 -4.82
CA LEU A 474 15.49 21.95 -5.23
C LEU A 474 15.54 21.89 -6.76
N SER A 475 16.10 22.94 -7.36
CA SER A 475 16.14 23.11 -8.80
C SER A 475 17.26 22.30 -9.45
N THR A 476 16.93 21.57 -10.52
CA THR A 476 17.87 20.85 -11.37
C THR A 476 18.05 21.52 -12.74
N GLN A 477 17.66 22.80 -12.87
CA GLN A 477 17.87 23.57 -14.10
C GLN A 477 19.33 23.51 -14.57
N LYS A 478 19.53 23.49 -15.89
CA LYS A 478 20.87 23.55 -16.50
C LYS A 478 21.51 24.90 -16.21
N ALA A 479 22.84 24.98 -16.25
CA ALA A 479 23.63 26.19 -15.95
C ALA A 479 23.19 27.46 -16.74
N GLU A 480 22.65 27.28 -17.94
CA GLU A 480 22.18 28.36 -18.82
C GLU A 480 20.78 28.88 -18.45
N ASN A 481 19.99 28.07 -17.72
CA ASN A 481 18.64 28.42 -17.28
C ASN A 481 18.61 28.71 -15.78
N LYS A 482 17.77 29.66 -15.39
CA LYS A 482 17.54 29.99 -13.99
C LYS A 482 16.09 29.72 -13.60
N THR A 483 15.91 29.22 -12.39
CA THR A 483 14.63 29.22 -11.69
C THR A 483 14.40 30.62 -11.14
N ILE A 484 13.32 31.27 -11.55
CA ILE A 484 12.98 32.62 -11.11
C ILE A 484 11.97 32.55 -9.95
N VAL A 485 12.32 33.11 -8.79
CA VAL A 485 11.44 33.18 -7.63
C VAL A 485 10.98 34.62 -7.41
N CYS A 486 9.67 34.87 -7.48
CA CYS A 486 9.09 36.16 -7.13
C CYS A 486 8.85 36.19 -5.63
N ALA A 487 9.69 36.91 -4.87
CA ALA A 487 9.48 37.03 -3.43
C ALA A 487 8.20 37.82 -3.09
N PRO A 488 7.59 37.57 -1.91
CA PRO A 488 6.39 38.27 -1.46
C PRO A 488 6.58 39.80 -1.41
N LYS A 489 5.66 40.59 -1.98
CA LYS A 489 5.69 42.08 -1.90
C LYS A 489 5.24 42.56 -0.52
N SER A 490 6.03 43.40 0.16
CA SER A 490 5.67 43.99 1.47
C SER A 490 4.31 44.68 1.48
N ASP A 491 3.96 45.36 0.41
CA ASP A 491 2.91 46.41 0.44
C ASP A 491 1.48 45.86 0.43
N ASN A 492 1.30 44.57 0.15
CA ASN A 492 -0.01 43.88 0.22
C ASN A 492 0.00 42.72 1.23
N ASN A 493 1.06 42.62 2.02
CA ASN A 493 1.29 41.45 2.83
C ASN A 493 0.76 41.65 4.25
N TYR A 494 -0.31 40.92 4.52
CA TYR A 494 -0.69 40.37 5.82
C TYR A 494 0.43 39.48 6.43
N PHE A 495 1.70 39.85 6.32
CA PHE A 495 2.76 39.35 7.20
C PHE A 495 2.55 39.83 8.65
N GLU A 496 1.63 40.77 8.88
CA GLU A 496 1.00 41.03 10.18
C GLU A 496 0.24 39.82 10.77
N GLN A 497 0.07 38.71 10.03
CA GLN A 497 -0.68 37.53 10.51
C GLN A 497 0.16 36.25 10.60
N ASN A 498 1.37 36.27 10.05
CA ASN A 498 2.39 35.34 10.50
C ASN A 498 2.80 35.82 11.89
N THR A 499 2.44 35.06 12.93
CA THR A 499 2.81 35.34 14.32
C THR A 499 4.30 35.70 14.49
N PHE A 500 5.16 35.28 13.56
CA PHE A 500 6.57 35.66 13.42
C PHE A 500 6.88 37.16 13.32
N LEU A 501 6.03 38.00 12.68
CA LEU A 501 6.31 39.44 12.45
C LEU A 501 5.16 40.36 12.89
N ALA A 502 4.01 39.78 13.23
CA ALA A 502 2.76 40.45 13.60
C ALA A 502 2.82 41.40 14.81
N SER A 503 3.81 41.27 15.69
CA SER A 503 3.78 41.97 16.97
C SER A 503 4.26 43.42 16.93
N LYS A 504 4.74 43.96 15.79
CA LYS A 504 5.15 45.38 15.71
C LYS A 504 4.85 46.08 14.38
N PRO A 505 4.20 47.26 14.42
CA PRO A 505 3.97 48.13 13.26
C PRO A 505 5.22 48.92 12.82
N TYR A 506 6.45 48.48 13.14
CA TYR A 506 7.68 49.27 12.89
C TYR A 506 8.58 48.70 11.78
N LEU A 507 8.26 47.54 11.20
CA LEU A 507 8.90 47.05 9.99
C LEU A 507 8.12 47.53 8.75
N TYR A 508 7.83 48.84 8.66
CA TYR A 508 7.48 49.46 7.39
C TYR A 508 8.74 49.56 6.53
N VAL A 509 9.23 48.40 6.08
CA VAL A 509 10.31 48.34 5.10
C VAL A 509 9.66 48.58 3.75
N THR A 510 9.33 49.84 3.47
CA THR A 510 8.75 50.24 2.18
C THR A 510 9.68 49.76 1.07
N ASN A 511 9.13 49.06 0.08
CA ASN A 511 9.83 48.49 -1.08
C ASN A 511 10.77 47.29 -0.85
N LYS A 512 10.75 46.59 0.30
CA LYS A 512 11.53 45.35 0.48
C LYS A 512 10.66 44.11 0.47
N LYS A 513 11.18 43.00 -0.07
CA LYS A 513 10.52 41.69 -0.10
C LYS A 513 11.06 40.84 1.04
N ILE A 514 10.20 40.25 1.85
CA ILE A 514 10.62 39.43 3.00
C ILE A 514 10.28 37.96 2.73
N VAL A 515 11.27 37.08 2.90
CA VAL A 515 11.11 35.62 2.83
C VAL A 515 11.43 35.05 4.21
N ALA A 516 10.44 34.49 4.89
CA ALA A 516 10.58 33.93 6.23
C ALA A 516 10.05 32.49 6.25
N ALA A 517 10.81 31.56 6.82
CA ALA A 517 10.39 30.17 6.99
C ALA A 517 11.13 29.51 8.17
N GLU A 518 10.50 28.52 8.81
CA GLU A 518 11.15 27.62 9.77
C GLU A 518 12.14 26.67 9.07
N VAL A 519 11.82 26.28 7.83
CA VAL A 519 12.74 25.53 6.96
C VAL A 519 12.83 26.27 5.63
N LEU A 520 14.01 26.77 5.30
CA LEU A 520 14.29 27.40 4.02
C LEU A 520 15.45 26.66 3.35
N GLU A 521 15.15 25.89 2.32
CA GLU A 521 16.13 25.13 1.56
C GLU A 521 16.04 25.51 0.07
N ILE A 522 17.05 26.21 -0.43
CA ILE A 522 17.15 26.63 -1.82
C ILE A 522 18.41 25.99 -2.39
N SER A 523 18.29 25.23 -3.46
CA SER A 523 19.43 24.61 -4.11
C SER A 523 19.31 24.61 -5.63
N GLY A 524 20.45 24.67 -6.30
CA GLY A 524 20.54 24.72 -7.75
C GLY A 524 20.50 26.14 -8.30
N ASN A 525 20.11 26.29 -9.56
CA ASN A 525 20.17 27.56 -10.30
C ASN A 525 18.98 28.47 -9.98
N VAL A 526 18.82 28.85 -8.71
CA VAL A 526 17.68 29.64 -8.23
C VAL A 526 18.06 31.11 -8.09
N ASP A 527 17.29 31.98 -8.72
CA ASP A 527 17.42 33.43 -8.67
C ASP A 527 16.14 34.06 -8.13
N PHE A 528 16.26 35.13 -7.36
CA PHE A 528 15.10 35.87 -6.84
C PHE A 528 14.92 37.15 -7.64
N GLU A 529 13.70 37.40 -8.11
CA GLU A 529 13.38 38.70 -8.72
C GLU A 529 13.58 39.79 -7.67
N ASP A 530 14.52 40.70 -7.96
CA ASP A 530 14.88 41.80 -7.06
C ASP A 530 15.55 41.32 -5.76
N ILE A 531 16.55 40.43 -5.90
CA ILE A 531 17.35 39.88 -4.79
C ILE A 531 17.95 40.98 -3.89
N GLU A 532 18.31 42.15 -4.45
CA GLU A 532 18.86 43.29 -3.69
C GLU A 532 17.85 43.90 -2.71
N ASN A 533 16.56 43.75 -3.00
CA ASN A 533 15.47 44.15 -2.13
C ASN A 533 14.87 42.97 -1.35
N THR A 534 15.43 41.77 -1.46
CA THR A 534 14.94 40.58 -0.74
C THR A 534 15.70 40.38 0.58
N ILE A 535 14.96 40.25 1.67
CA ILE A 535 15.45 40.01 3.03
C ILE A 535 14.97 38.63 3.48
N PHE A 536 15.89 37.79 3.96
CA PHE A 536 15.59 36.48 4.51
C PHE A 536 15.49 36.57 6.03
N CYS A 537 14.35 36.22 6.61
CA CYS A 537 14.17 36.24 8.06
C CYS A 537 14.50 34.86 8.66
N VAL A 538 15.30 34.84 9.71
CA VAL A 538 15.77 33.64 10.41
C VAL A 538 15.42 33.77 11.90
N VAL A 539 14.88 32.71 12.50
CA VAL A 539 14.49 32.67 13.92
C VAL A 539 15.10 31.46 14.64
N ASP A 540 14.77 31.26 15.91
CA ASP A 540 15.22 30.13 16.72
C ASP A 540 14.84 28.83 16.00
N ASN A 541 15.85 28.01 15.67
CA ASN A 541 15.72 26.72 14.99
C ASN A 541 15.31 26.80 13.51
N THR A 542 15.51 27.94 12.82
CA THR A 542 15.37 27.95 11.37
C THR A 542 16.43 27.04 10.74
N GLU A 543 15.98 26.00 10.02
CA GLU A 543 16.84 25.24 9.12
C GLU A 543 17.03 26.07 7.85
N PHE A 544 18.23 26.61 7.64
CA PHE A 544 18.53 27.54 6.55
C PHE A 544 19.58 26.94 5.62
N SER A 545 19.31 26.76 4.33
CA SER A 545 20.31 26.29 3.36
C SER A 545 20.08 26.97 2.03
N ILE A 546 21.05 27.74 1.54
CA ILE A 546 20.98 28.41 0.23
C ILE A 546 22.24 28.07 -0.58
N LEU A 547 22.04 27.23 -1.59
CA LEU A 547 23.05 26.72 -2.50
C LEU A 547 22.71 27.10 -3.94
N SER A 548 22.86 28.38 -4.26
CA SER A 548 22.64 28.90 -5.62
C SER A 548 23.80 29.78 -6.09
N PRO A 549 24.28 29.63 -7.35
CA PRO A 549 25.29 30.51 -7.93
C PRO A 549 24.78 31.95 -8.16
N PHE A 550 23.46 32.16 -8.19
CA PHE A 550 22.85 33.47 -8.46
C PHE A 550 22.59 34.28 -7.17
N ILE A 551 22.68 33.65 -6.00
CA ILE A 551 22.48 34.31 -4.70
C ILE A 551 23.85 34.50 -4.06
N ASN A 552 24.50 35.62 -4.39
CA ASN A 552 25.83 35.97 -3.87
C ASN A 552 25.77 36.79 -2.55
N LYS A 553 24.60 37.31 -2.21
CA LYS A 553 24.36 38.16 -1.05
C LYS A 553 23.01 37.79 -0.42
N ILE A 554 23.02 37.58 0.89
CA ILE A 554 21.81 37.34 1.68
C ILE A 554 21.78 38.40 2.78
N THR A 555 20.68 39.16 2.83
CA THR A 555 20.39 40.02 3.98
C THR A 555 19.55 39.21 4.95
N VAL A 556 20.07 38.98 6.16
CA VAL A 556 19.37 38.23 7.20
C VAL A 556 18.94 39.14 8.34
N PHE A 557 17.69 38.96 8.76
CA PHE A 557 17.14 39.56 9.96
C PHE A 557 16.85 38.48 10.99
N GLY A 558 17.22 38.72 12.25
CA GLY A 558 17.02 37.77 13.34
C GLY A 558 16.01 38.23 14.39
N GLY A 559 15.00 37.40 14.68
CA GLY A 559 14.03 37.64 15.76
C GLY A 559 13.88 36.47 16.73
N ARG A 560 13.92 36.71 18.05
CA ARG A 560 13.70 35.68 19.08
C ARG A 560 12.22 35.37 19.30
N LYS A 561 11.93 34.09 19.56
CA LYS A 561 10.58 33.63 19.93
C LYS A 561 10.48 33.43 21.44
N ASN A 562 9.81 34.33 22.16
CA ASN A 562 9.57 34.13 23.60
C ASN A 562 8.20 33.46 23.86
N LYS A 563 8.14 32.56 24.86
CA LYS A 563 7.06 31.55 25.03
C LYS A 563 5.64 32.10 25.27
N GLN A 564 5.49 33.38 25.58
CA GLN A 564 4.18 33.98 25.90
C GLN A 564 3.90 35.31 25.18
N ASN A 565 4.88 35.94 24.55
CA ASN A 565 4.76 37.13 23.71
C ASN A 565 6.02 37.23 22.84
N TRP A 566 5.91 37.67 21.58
CA TRP A 566 7.08 37.98 20.74
C TRP A 566 7.74 39.26 21.25
N ASP A 567 8.52 39.14 22.31
CA ASP A 567 9.36 40.22 22.80
C ASP A 567 10.54 40.37 21.83
N THR A 568 10.67 41.55 21.21
CA THR A 568 11.66 41.84 20.16
C THR A 568 13.05 42.05 20.74
N THR A 569 13.51 41.09 21.54
CA THR A 569 14.95 40.96 21.74
C THR A 569 15.50 40.41 20.42
N TYR A 570 16.04 41.31 19.60
CA TYR A 570 16.81 40.93 18.43
C TYR A 570 17.93 40.00 18.89
N TYR A 571 18.26 39.00 18.07
CA TYR A 571 19.49 38.26 18.33
C TYR A 571 20.66 39.23 18.35
N ASP A 572 21.59 38.98 19.26
CA ASP A 572 22.93 39.49 19.05
C ASP A 572 23.48 38.88 17.74
N ASN A 573 24.27 39.67 17.02
CA ASN A 573 24.87 39.30 15.74
C ASN A 573 25.64 37.97 15.83
N SER A 574 26.15 37.62 17.01
CA SER A 574 26.80 36.34 17.32
C SER A 574 25.91 35.11 17.09
N GLN A 575 24.62 35.17 17.44
CA GLN A 575 23.70 34.03 17.34
C GLN A 575 23.17 33.85 15.91
N ILE A 576 22.87 34.95 15.21
CA ILE A 576 22.52 34.91 13.77
C ILE A 576 23.71 34.34 13.00
N LYS A 577 24.92 34.78 13.35
CA LYS A 577 26.17 34.27 12.79
C LYS A 577 26.33 32.77 13.06
N GLU A 578 26.05 32.27 14.26
CA GLU A 578 26.12 30.82 14.56
C GLU A 578 25.12 30.00 13.72
N ILE A 579 23.86 30.44 13.63
CA ILE A 579 22.84 29.77 12.81
C ILE A 579 23.27 29.72 11.34
N ILE A 580 23.83 30.81 10.82
CA ILE A 580 24.24 30.90 9.42
C ILE A 580 25.57 30.19 9.16
N GLU A 581 26.57 30.32 10.03
CA GLU A 581 27.88 29.66 9.90
C GLU A 581 27.82 28.15 10.15
N SER A 582 26.78 27.66 10.84
CA SER A 582 26.48 26.22 10.86
C SER A 582 26.20 25.66 9.46
N ASN A 583 25.88 26.52 8.49
CA ASN A 583 25.80 26.17 7.08
C ASN A 583 27.17 26.28 6.41
N LYS A 584 27.66 25.14 5.94
CA LYS A 584 29.01 24.94 5.40
C LYS A 584 29.40 25.87 4.24
N ASP A 585 28.42 26.51 3.61
CA ASP A 585 28.57 27.25 2.36
C ASP A 585 28.49 28.79 2.50
N VAL A 586 28.29 29.31 3.72
CA VAL A 586 28.41 30.74 4.04
C VAL A 586 29.80 31.02 4.64
N TYR A 587 30.51 32.04 4.14
CA TYR A 587 31.95 32.19 4.45
C TYR A 587 32.41 33.60 4.80
N LYS A 588 31.57 34.62 4.65
CA LYS A 588 31.96 35.97 5.02
C LYS A 588 30.79 36.79 5.54
N PHE A 589 30.88 37.15 6.81
CA PHE A 589 30.06 38.19 7.43
C PHE A 589 30.60 39.57 6.99
N MET A 590 29.73 40.42 6.45
CA MET A 590 30.04 41.84 6.26
C MET A 590 29.03 42.67 7.05
N LYS A 591 29.54 43.36 8.07
CA LYS A 591 28.78 44.40 8.76
C LYS A 591 28.82 45.65 7.88
N THR A 592 27.91 45.73 6.91
CA THR A 592 27.77 46.92 6.08
C THR A 592 26.56 47.69 6.60
N PRO A 593 26.66 49.02 6.82
CA PRO A 593 25.46 49.86 6.88
C PRO A 593 24.83 49.80 5.49
N ILE A 594 23.71 49.09 5.34
CA ILE A 594 23.20 48.75 4.00
C ILE A 594 22.33 49.88 3.46
N ILE A 595 21.68 50.66 4.31
CA ILE A 595 20.55 51.49 3.90
C ILE A 595 20.52 52.74 4.77
N LYS A 596 20.26 53.92 4.17
CA LYS A 596 19.83 55.11 4.93
C LYS A 596 18.42 54.91 5.54
N SER A 597 18.13 53.77 6.16
CA SER A 597 16.86 53.46 6.82
C SER A 597 17.09 53.07 8.27
N GLU A 598 16.07 53.26 9.10
CA GLU A 598 16.07 53.02 10.54
C GLU A 598 16.33 51.55 10.94
N LEU A 599 16.54 50.63 10.00
CA LEU A 599 16.69 49.18 10.27
C LEU A 599 18.15 48.69 10.17
N ASP A 600 19.10 49.58 9.87
CA ASP A 600 20.52 49.24 9.67
C ASP A 600 21.18 48.59 10.90
N HIS A 601 20.60 48.77 12.09
CA HIS A 601 21.08 48.14 13.33
C HIS A 601 20.51 46.73 13.58
N LEU A 602 19.56 46.26 12.75
CA LEU A 602 18.80 45.01 12.98
C LEU A 602 19.03 43.94 11.91
N CYS A 603 19.60 44.31 10.77
CA CYS A 603 19.86 43.42 9.65
C CYS A 603 21.37 43.14 9.52
N ASN A 604 21.70 41.89 9.25
CA ASN A 604 23.07 41.43 9.01
C ASN A 604 23.22 40.96 7.56
N ILE A 605 24.27 41.40 6.85
CA ILE A 605 24.58 40.83 5.53
C ILE A 605 25.56 39.67 5.67
N PHE A 606 25.22 38.60 4.99
CA PHE A 606 26.10 37.48 4.76
C PHE A 606 26.40 37.36 3.27
N ILE A 607 27.68 37.19 2.94
CA ILE A 607 28.12 36.87 1.60
C ILE A 607 28.23 35.34 1.50
N VAL A 608 27.52 34.80 0.52
CA VAL A 608 27.51 33.37 0.21
C VAL A 608 28.67 33.07 -0.72
N LYS A 609 29.36 31.93 -0.57
CA LYS A 609 30.42 31.56 -1.51
C LYS A 609 29.82 31.55 -2.90
N PRO A 610 30.33 32.34 -3.86
CA PRO A 610 29.98 32.09 -5.25
C PRO A 610 30.33 30.63 -5.51
N PHE A 611 29.36 29.86 -5.97
CA PHE A 611 29.53 28.46 -6.27
C PHE A 611 30.62 28.34 -7.35
N LYS A 612 31.88 28.15 -6.94
CA LYS A 612 32.98 27.93 -7.86
C LYS A 612 32.73 26.56 -8.46
N LYS A 613 32.25 26.54 -9.69
CA LYS A 613 32.16 25.35 -10.53
C LYS A 613 33.59 24.91 -10.87
N THR A 614 34.37 24.47 -9.89
CA THR A 614 35.65 23.82 -10.14
C THR A 614 35.37 22.44 -10.71
N THR A 615 35.46 22.38 -12.04
CA THR A 615 36.00 21.26 -12.83
C THR A 615 35.47 19.85 -12.54
N LYS A 616 34.68 19.33 -13.48
CA LYS A 616 34.68 17.93 -13.97
C LYS A 616 34.64 16.79 -12.94
N GLU A 617 34.31 17.00 -11.68
CA GLU A 617 33.83 15.90 -10.83
C GLU A 617 32.35 15.71 -11.10
N LYS A 618 32.06 14.60 -11.80
CA LYS A 618 30.72 14.03 -11.91
C LYS A 618 30.01 14.19 -10.57
N ILE A 619 28.83 14.80 -10.58
CA ILE A 619 27.89 14.80 -9.47
C ILE A 619 27.67 13.33 -9.05
N LYS A 620 28.45 12.85 -8.08
CA LYS A 620 28.28 11.56 -7.38
C LYS A 620 27.54 11.85 -6.08
N VAL A 621 26.30 12.32 -6.19
CA VAL A 621 25.35 12.57 -5.10
C VAL A 621 23.97 12.44 -5.76
N TYR A 622 23.08 11.46 -5.59
CA TYR A 622 22.85 10.37 -4.65
C TYR A 622 22.49 9.10 -5.45
N LYS A 623 23.30 8.03 -5.38
CA LYS A 623 22.95 6.68 -5.84
C LYS A 623 23.20 5.63 -4.75
N LYS A 624 23.16 6.06 -3.48
CA LYS A 624 23.25 5.18 -2.32
C LYS A 624 21.82 5.00 -1.80
N ASN A 625 21.30 3.78 -1.95
CA ASN A 625 19.93 3.31 -1.74
C ASN A 625 19.02 3.20 -2.98
N VAL A 626 19.59 2.92 -4.15
CA VAL A 626 18.88 2.10 -5.15
C VAL A 626 19.76 0.89 -5.38
N GLU A 627 19.38 -0.22 -4.73
CA GLU A 627 20.00 -1.53 -4.99
C GLU A 627 19.87 -1.87 -6.47
N THR A 628 20.94 -2.46 -6.97
CA THR A 628 21.16 -2.93 -8.33
C THR A 628 19.99 -3.74 -8.89
N MET A 629 19.38 -3.27 -9.98
CA MET A 629 18.79 -4.14 -10.99
C MET A 629 19.67 -4.06 -12.24
N ASP A 630 20.24 -5.21 -12.58
CA ASP A 630 20.97 -5.48 -13.81
C ASP A 630 20.04 -5.28 -15.01
N TYR A 631 20.39 -4.34 -15.89
CA TYR A 631 19.83 -4.25 -17.23
C TYR A 631 20.99 -4.46 -18.21
N ASN A 632 21.21 -5.71 -18.59
CA ASN A 632 21.92 -6.03 -19.82
C ASN A 632 20.87 -6.44 -20.87
N THR A 633 21.10 -5.96 -22.09
CA THR A 633 20.44 -6.31 -23.36
C THR A 633 19.01 -5.79 -23.56
N ILE A 634 18.89 -4.57 -24.10
CA ILE A 634 17.86 -4.25 -25.09
C ILE A 634 18.60 -3.74 -26.33
N GLU A 635 18.57 -4.55 -27.39
CA GLU A 635 18.96 -4.15 -28.73
C GLU A 635 18.00 -3.07 -29.22
N ILE A 636 18.56 -1.94 -29.64
CA ILE A 636 17.83 -0.85 -30.28
C ILE A 636 17.68 -1.26 -31.75
N PHE A 637 16.47 -1.60 -32.18
CA PHE A 637 16.08 -1.51 -33.57
C PHE A 637 15.65 -0.06 -33.83
N ASP A 638 16.57 0.74 -34.37
CA ASP A 638 16.22 1.91 -35.15
C ASP A 638 15.64 1.41 -36.48
N ASP A 639 14.44 1.89 -36.84
CA ASP A 639 13.95 2.11 -38.20
C ASP A 639 12.42 2.21 -38.18
N VAL A 640 11.90 3.44 -38.02
CA VAL A 640 10.66 3.85 -38.68
C VAL A 640 10.87 5.28 -39.15
N GLU A 641 11.05 5.42 -40.46
CA GLU A 641 11.00 6.66 -41.20
C GLU A 641 9.66 7.35 -40.94
N CYS A 642 9.71 8.58 -40.40
CA CYS A 642 8.56 9.47 -40.44
C CYS A 642 8.55 10.16 -41.80
N GLU A 643 7.61 9.78 -42.67
CA GLU A 643 7.27 10.57 -43.84
C GLU A 643 6.56 11.86 -43.39
N ASP A 644 7.13 12.98 -43.81
CA ASP A 644 6.55 14.32 -43.72
C ASP A 644 5.34 14.42 -44.65
N GLU A 645 4.16 14.70 -44.11
CA GLU A 645 3.05 15.27 -44.88
C GLU A 645 2.69 16.65 -44.31
N GLU A 646 3.20 17.67 -45.00
CA GLU A 646 2.52 18.97 -45.11
C GLU A 646 1.09 18.75 -45.64
N TYR A 647 0.09 19.47 -45.13
CA TYR A 647 -0.81 20.29 -45.96
C TYR A 647 -1.83 21.10 -45.13
N CYS A 648 -1.76 22.40 -45.38
CA CYS A 648 -2.78 23.46 -45.45
C CYS A 648 -3.84 23.69 -44.35
N GLU A 649 -3.71 24.88 -43.77
CA GLU A 649 -4.79 25.75 -43.30
C GLU A 649 -5.84 25.98 -44.40
N GLU A 650 -7.13 25.86 -44.05
CA GLU A 650 -8.19 26.64 -44.69
C GLU A 650 -9.26 27.00 -43.64
N GLU A 651 -9.54 28.30 -43.59
CA GLU A 651 -10.62 28.93 -42.84
C GLU A 651 -11.98 28.40 -43.29
N MET A 652 -12.91 28.17 -42.37
CA MET A 652 -14.32 28.52 -42.59
C MET A 652 -15.01 28.88 -41.27
N LEU A 653 -15.58 30.08 -41.30
CA LEU A 653 -16.51 30.63 -40.33
C LEU A 653 -17.91 29.99 -40.46
N ASP A 654 -18.59 30.00 -39.31
CA ASP A 654 -20.01 30.27 -39.09
C ASP A 654 -21.06 29.15 -38.87
N GLU A 655 -21.86 29.48 -37.85
CA GLU A 655 -23.27 29.15 -37.58
C GLU A 655 -23.77 27.69 -37.65
N SER A 656 -24.06 27.13 -36.48
CA SER A 656 -25.47 26.91 -36.10
C SER A 656 -25.62 26.43 -34.66
N ALA A 657 -26.27 27.28 -33.88
CA ALA A 657 -26.98 26.89 -32.68
C ALA A 657 -28.26 26.13 -33.05
N SER A 658 -28.64 25.17 -32.21
CA SER A 658 -30.00 24.70 -31.88
C SER A 658 -30.28 23.22 -32.16
N LYS A 659 -30.87 22.59 -31.13
CA LYS A 659 -31.54 21.27 -31.06
C LYS A 659 -30.60 20.13 -30.67
N TYR A 660 -30.80 19.37 -29.59
CA TYR A 660 -32.05 18.90 -29.00
C TYR A 660 -31.93 18.73 -27.48
N LEU A 661 -32.91 19.28 -26.77
CA LEU A 661 -33.47 18.76 -25.52
C LEU A 661 -34.47 17.66 -25.90
N VAL A 662 -34.25 16.42 -25.44
CA VAL A 662 -35.22 15.52 -24.78
C VAL A 662 -34.41 14.63 -23.85
#